data_AF-A0A4U5LUL2-F1
#
_entry.id   AF-A0A4U5LUL2-F1
#
_cell.length_a   1.000
_cell.length_b   1.000
_cell.length_c   1.000
_cell.angle_alpha   90.00
_cell.angle_beta   90.00
_cell.angle_gamma   90.00
#
_symmetry.space_group_name_H-M   'P 1'
#
loop_
_entity.id
_entity.type
_entity.pdbx_description
1 polymer ?
#
loop_
_entity_poly.entity_id
_entity_poly.type
_entity_poly.pdbx_seq_one_letter_code
_entity_poly.pdbx_strand_id
1 'polypeptide(L)'
;MLQSRPTKERLVEEIRRLGQMTVENLEYYATTNIGNSLKIASETFGTKENKIYKTVEEGVLENVIKEAYDISEPALKKALKMAMKDIAVLGKYGTDGNLLITFLKVIRMDQNTLRSRICEVVGSYGVQGCSIIKLQQSYRHKYHEHLPLDYSQLYTLLEIGMSNQIFFFLFCGTPYLWATESISHLNEGSLLRQFMQRKLESWVVGEPQEDAGWPRMDAEREAAYRQQNFKKMQQQLAEFFRNRLKNHHKMLYSRLAEECVNSLGFSLVLKILNPIYGINEQTLEKALQAVLKDIATVAKSGKDGEFIVTRVPDGTPQDAHISHIRYQICEVVRSYNVEGCNLIQLKEKYRLIWNEDLSVNLSSKQDVLDHFSSNLLFVHIYCGMPFLWAIECVCHMDKDTLVKEFLERKKESMMTSEFLQKEDDWPQLLNMGPKAKQSMFEAKLRIQKNEHCAFKEFLQSQIMENSRMSYTALSQECSNLRKCPLSLKVLNAVYGINEPTIEGALRKALKGMATVTKSDKNGDYVITKTTGQSRKSRRNAAKETPEDGKHHTLLLSLINEASVFSPKSPSTPEQIKEALISEIKHKSRLSHTMLFQFCINTCGFRLSRQIINELFGVKGKTLSAALKEAVSSFATVFVIDDAGTIMIEVNGYENPPCISEATQTDPHDFWNNLDAVDKVVEFLEESGGISVMITELFRIAFKAPVKHTGSFTLAEYEAAYSLASFLVQESKGRLRFKLVDDLVFVELREEA
;
A
#
# COMPACT_ATOMS: atom_id res chain seq x y z
N MET A 1 -56.82 -7.04 8.06
CA MET A 1 -57.22 -7.54 6.71
C MET A 1 -56.23 -8.61 6.30
N LEU A 2 -56.66 -9.87 6.19
CA LEU A 2 -55.81 -10.96 5.68
C LEU A 2 -55.56 -10.70 4.18
N GLN A 3 -54.39 -10.16 3.83
CA GLN A 3 -54.02 -10.01 2.43
C GLN A 3 -53.88 -11.41 1.81
N SER A 4 -54.71 -11.70 0.81
CA SER A 4 -54.66 -12.93 0.04
C SER A 4 -53.25 -13.10 -0.55
N ARG A 5 -52.68 -14.30 -0.41
CA ARG A 5 -51.39 -14.67 -0.99
C ARG A 5 -51.36 -14.28 -2.48
N PRO A 6 -50.30 -13.63 -2.98
CA PRO A 6 -50.22 -13.27 -4.39
C PRO A 6 -50.21 -14.54 -5.23
N THR A 7 -51.09 -14.60 -6.25
CA THR A 7 -51.11 -15.71 -7.19
C THR A 7 -49.86 -15.68 -8.07
N LYS A 8 -49.48 -16.84 -8.62
CA LYS A 8 -48.32 -17.00 -9.50
C LYS A 8 -48.39 -16.03 -10.68
N GLU A 9 -49.59 -15.84 -11.24
CA GLU A 9 -49.85 -14.95 -12.36
C GLU A 9 -49.57 -13.49 -11.99
N ARG A 10 -49.98 -13.05 -10.80
CA ARG A 10 -49.75 -11.67 -10.32
C ARG A 10 -48.26 -11.39 -10.07
N LEU A 11 -47.49 -12.39 -9.63
CA LEU A 11 -46.04 -12.25 -9.45
C LEU A 11 -45.32 -12.14 -10.80
N VAL A 12 -45.75 -12.92 -11.80
CA VAL A 12 -45.19 -12.88 -13.16
C VAL A 12 -45.54 -11.57 -13.88
N GLU A 13 -46.76 -11.06 -13.69
CA GLU A 13 -47.19 -9.75 -14.21
C GLU A 13 -46.31 -8.61 -13.65
N GLU A 14 -46.00 -8.65 -12.35
CA GLU A 14 -45.21 -7.61 -11.68
C GLU A 14 -43.72 -7.66 -12.08
N ILE A 15 -43.17 -8.87 -12.25
CA ILE A 15 -41.82 -9.07 -12.81
C ILE A 15 -41.74 -8.53 -14.24
N ARG A 16 -42.77 -8.74 -15.07
CA ARG A 16 -42.84 -8.13 -16.41
C ARG A 16 -42.97 -6.61 -16.35
N ARG A 17 -43.80 -6.09 -15.44
CA ARG A 17 -44.03 -4.65 -15.28
C ARG A 17 -42.76 -3.90 -14.89
N LEU A 18 -41.92 -4.51 -14.05
CA LEU A 18 -40.71 -3.88 -13.53
C LEU A 18 -39.52 -3.96 -14.48
N GLY A 19 -39.58 -4.78 -15.54
CA GLY A 19 -38.61 -4.82 -16.65
C GLY A 19 -37.17 -5.25 -16.31
N GLN A 20 -36.75 -5.11 -15.04
CA GLN A 20 -35.40 -5.35 -14.53
C GLN A 20 -35.48 -5.67 -13.02
N MET A 21 -35.77 -6.93 -12.67
CA MET A 21 -35.57 -7.41 -11.29
C MET A 21 -34.29 -8.22 -11.21
N THR A 22 -33.31 -7.72 -10.46
CA THR A 22 -32.19 -8.54 -10.01
C THR A 22 -32.69 -9.56 -9.00
N VAL A 23 -31.91 -10.62 -8.81
CA VAL A 23 -32.16 -11.66 -7.81
C VAL A 23 -32.33 -11.06 -6.41
N GLU A 24 -31.50 -10.08 -6.05
CA GLU A 24 -31.57 -9.36 -4.78
C GLU A 24 -32.85 -8.51 -4.67
N ASN A 25 -33.31 -7.88 -5.75
CA ASN A 25 -34.57 -7.13 -5.78
C ASN A 25 -35.79 -8.06 -5.63
N LEU A 26 -35.70 -9.29 -6.16
CA LEU A 26 -36.73 -10.32 -5.98
C LEU A 26 -36.77 -10.83 -4.54
N GLU A 27 -35.62 -11.09 -3.93
CA GLU A 27 -35.51 -11.47 -2.53
C GLU A 27 -36.01 -10.35 -1.62
N TYR A 28 -35.62 -9.10 -1.87
CA TYR A 28 -36.07 -7.94 -1.14
C TYR A 28 -37.60 -7.75 -1.27
N TYR A 29 -38.16 -7.80 -2.49
CA TYR A 29 -39.60 -7.67 -2.70
C TYR A 29 -40.39 -8.79 -2.02
N ALA A 30 -39.92 -10.04 -2.12
CA ALA A 30 -40.55 -11.20 -1.49
C ALA A 30 -40.50 -11.10 0.04
N THR A 31 -39.38 -10.65 0.59
CA THR A 31 -39.21 -10.46 2.05
C THR A 31 -40.10 -9.33 2.56
N THR A 32 -40.16 -8.21 1.83
CA THR A 32 -40.88 -7.00 2.25
C THR A 32 -42.40 -7.14 2.11
N ASN A 33 -42.90 -7.84 1.08
CA ASN A 33 -44.34 -7.89 0.80
C ASN A 33 -45.00 -9.23 1.15
N ILE A 34 -44.24 -10.31 1.30
CA ILE A 34 -44.77 -11.68 1.51
C ILE A 34 -44.33 -12.24 2.87
N GLY A 35 -43.37 -11.58 3.54
CA GLY A 35 -43.12 -11.73 4.97
C GLY A 35 -42.38 -13.00 5.39
N ASN A 36 -41.91 -13.86 4.46
CA ASN A 36 -40.96 -14.94 4.72
C ASN A 36 -40.28 -15.47 3.43
N SER A 37 -39.02 -15.91 3.58
CA SER A 37 -38.00 -16.19 2.55
C SER A 37 -38.38 -17.17 1.42
N LEU A 38 -37.53 -17.19 0.37
CA LEU A 38 -37.40 -18.06 -0.83
C LEU A 38 -38.17 -19.39 -0.90
N LYS A 39 -38.45 -20.02 0.23
CA LYS A 39 -39.32 -21.19 0.37
C LYS A 39 -40.68 -21.01 -0.32
N ILE A 40 -41.33 -19.85 -0.17
CA ILE A 40 -42.65 -19.58 -0.79
C ILE A 40 -42.55 -19.49 -2.31
N ALA A 41 -41.46 -18.91 -2.86
CA ALA A 41 -41.22 -18.90 -4.31
C ALA A 41 -40.99 -20.32 -4.83
N SER A 42 -40.23 -21.16 -4.11
CA SER A 42 -40.03 -22.56 -4.48
C SER A 42 -41.34 -23.38 -4.47
N GLU A 43 -42.22 -23.11 -3.49
CA GLU A 43 -43.55 -23.72 -3.37
C GLU A 43 -44.52 -23.23 -4.47
N THR A 44 -44.45 -21.95 -4.83
CA THR A 44 -45.31 -21.32 -5.85
C THR A 44 -44.92 -21.71 -7.27
N PHE A 45 -43.62 -21.86 -7.55
CA PHE A 45 -43.10 -22.25 -8.87
C PHE A 45 -42.83 -23.74 -9.01
N GLY A 46 -42.98 -24.54 -7.95
CA GLY A 46 -42.82 -26.01 -7.97
C GLY A 46 -41.41 -26.48 -8.35
N THR A 47 -40.37 -25.66 -8.15
CA THR A 47 -39.00 -25.95 -8.58
C THR A 47 -37.97 -25.58 -7.51
N LYS A 48 -36.82 -26.27 -7.50
CA LYS A 48 -35.73 -26.06 -6.54
C LYS A 48 -35.04 -24.71 -6.76
N GLU A 49 -34.70 -24.01 -5.68
CA GLU A 49 -34.00 -22.71 -5.64
C GLU A 49 -32.95 -22.53 -6.75
N ASN A 50 -31.97 -23.43 -6.85
CA ASN A 50 -30.87 -23.32 -7.82
C ASN A 50 -31.32 -23.32 -9.29
N LYS A 51 -32.49 -23.88 -9.62
CA LYS A 51 -33.03 -23.79 -10.99
C LYS A 51 -33.64 -22.41 -11.25
N ILE A 52 -34.22 -21.77 -10.24
CA ILE A 52 -34.81 -20.44 -10.36
C ILE A 52 -33.70 -19.41 -10.59
N TYR A 53 -32.61 -19.45 -9.81
CA TYR A 53 -31.43 -18.59 -10.03
C TYR A 53 -30.84 -18.76 -11.42
N LYS A 54 -30.65 -20.02 -11.85
CA LYS A 54 -30.08 -20.32 -13.16
C LYS A 54 -30.96 -19.85 -14.31
N THR A 55 -32.28 -20.00 -14.20
CA THR A 55 -33.23 -19.53 -15.24
C THR A 55 -33.33 -18.00 -15.30
N VAL A 56 -33.17 -17.31 -14.17
CA VAL A 56 -33.12 -15.84 -14.12
C VAL A 56 -31.80 -15.32 -14.70
N GLU A 57 -30.66 -15.90 -14.33
CA GLU A 57 -29.35 -15.54 -14.92
C GLU A 57 -29.30 -15.80 -16.43
N GLU A 58 -29.77 -16.98 -16.88
CA GLU A 58 -29.80 -17.33 -18.30
C GLU A 58 -30.76 -16.40 -19.07
N GLY A 59 -31.92 -16.04 -18.51
CA GLY A 59 -32.89 -15.14 -19.14
C GLY A 59 -32.42 -13.68 -19.24
N VAL A 60 -31.73 -13.17 -18.21
CA VAL A 60 -31.18 -11.80 -18.22
C VAL A 60 -30.02 -11.69 -19.22
N LEU A 61 -29.13 -12.68 -19.26
CA LEU A 61 -28.01 -12.70 -20.19
C LEU A 61 -28.45 -12.88 -21.64
N GLU A 62 -29.48 -13.71 -21.88
CA GLU A 62 -30.03 -13.94 -23.22
C GLU A 62 -30.72 -12.69 -23.78
N ASN A 63 -31.44 -11.93 -22.94
CA ASN A 63 -32.11 -10.68 -23.37
C ASN A 63 -31.12 -9.55 -23.66
N VAL A 64 -30.09 -9.37 -22.83
CA VAL A 64 -29.05 -8.33 -23.02
C VAL A 64 -28.29 -8.53 -24.33
N ILE A 65 -28.00 -9.78 -24.71
CA ILE A 65 -27.25 -10.05 -25.95
C ILE A 65 -28.15 -10.01 -27.19
N LYS A 66 -29.44 -10.38 -27.08
CA LYS A 66 -30.42 -10.24 -28.16
C LYS A 66 -30.67 -8.77 -28.50
N GLU A 67 -30.81 -7.90 -27.49
CA GLU A 67 -31.01 -6.46 -27.69
C GLU A 67 -29.77 -5.75 -28.24
N ALA A 68 -28.56 -6.21 -27.90
CA ALA A 68 -27.33 -5.54 -28.28
C ALA A 68 -26.84 -5.83 -29.72
N TYR A 69 -27.23 -6.95 -30.35
CA TYR A 69 -26.56 -7.38 -31.60
C TYR A 69 -27.44 -7.97 -32.72
N ASP A 70 -28.77 -8.04 -32.57
CA ASP A 70 -29.72 -8.53 -33.60
C ASP A 70 -29.27 -9.86 -34.28
N ILE A 71 -28.85 -10.82 -33.47
CA ILE A 71 -28.30 -12.11 -33.93
C ILE A 71 -29.35 -13.21 -33.77
N SER A 72 -29.52 -14.04 -34.81
CA SER A 72 -30.38 -15.23 -34.72
C SER A 72 -29.98 -16.17 -33.58
N GLU A 73 -30.98 -16.72 -32.88
CA GLU A 73 -30.84 -17.57 -31.69
C GLU A 73 -29.83 -18.74 -31.83
N PRO A 74 -29.69 -19.42 -33.00
CA PRO A 74 -28.69 -20.47 -33.17
C PRO A 74 -27.25 -19.96 -33.19
N ALA A 75 -27.01 -18.78 -33.77
CA ALA A 75 -25.69 -18.15 -33.82
C ALA A 75 -25.28 -17.61 -32.45
N LEU A 76 -26.24 -17.09 -31.68
CA LEU A 76 -26.06 -16.65 -30.30
C LEU A 76 -25.62 -17.81 -29.38
N LYS A 77 -26.33 -18.96 -29.45
CA LYS A 77 -25.97 -20.15 -28.66
C LYS A 77 -24.59 -20.71 -29.03
N LYS A 78 -24.19 -20.61 -30.29
CA LYS A 78 -22.85 -21.03 -30.75
C LYS A 78 -21.74 -20.08 -30.25
N ALA A 79 -21.99 -18.77 -30.28
CA ALA A 79 -21.07 -17.74 -29.80
C ALA A 79 -20.87 -17.82 -28.27
N LEU A 80 -21.95 -17.96 -27.50
CA LEU A 80 -21.91 -18.17 -26.04
C LEU A 80 -21.11 -19.42 -25.66
N LYS A 81 -21.32 -20.52 -26.39
CA LYS A 81 -20.60 -21.79 -26.13
C LYS A 81 -19.10 -21.69 -26.46
N MET A 82 -18.72 -20.87 -27.44
CA MET A 82 -17.31 -20.58 -27.73
C MET A 82 -16.70 -19.64 -26.68
N ALA A 83 -17.37 -18.54 -26.34
CA ALA A 83 -16.91 -17.58 -25.34
C ALA A 83 -16.70 -18.22 -23.96
N MET A 84 -17.63 -19.07 -23.51
CA MET A 84 -17.47 -19.79 -22.23
C MET A 84 -16.33 -20.81 -22.26
N LYS A 85 -16.01 -21.38 -23.43
CA LYS A 85 -14.87 -22.29 -23.58
C LYS A 85 -13.53 -21.53 -23.52
N ASP A 86 -13.48 -20.33 -24.08
CA ASP A 86 -12.28 -19.49 -24.09
C ASP A 86 -12.04 -18.81 -22.73
N ILE A 87 -13.12 -18.42 -22.01
CA ILE A 87 -13.06 -17.91 -20.62
C ILE A 87 -12.51 -18.97 -19.65
N ALA A 88 -12.88 -20.25 -19.82
CA ALA A 88 -12.35 -21.35 -19.02
C ALA A 88 -10.85 -21.62 -19.27
N VAL A 89 -10.32 -21.23 -20.43
CA VAL A 89 -8.88 -21.30 -20.76
C VAL A 89 -8.13 -20.13 -20.13
N LEU A 90 -8.71 -18.93 -20.09
CA LEU A 90 -8.09 -17.74 -19.49
C LEU A 90 -8.03 -17.79 -17.95
N GLY A 91 -9.00 -18.45 -17.30
CA GLY A 91 -8.98 -18.70 -15.84
C GLY A 91 -7.80 -19.56 -15.36
N LYS A 92 -7.07 -20.24 -16.26
CA LYS A 92 -5.84 -20.99 -15.93
C LYS A 92 -4.58 -20.12 -15.87
N TYR A 93 -4.62 -18.87 -16.35
CA TYR A 93 -3.45 -18.00 -16.45
C TYR A 93 -3.47 -16.79 -15.51
N GLY A 94 -4.33 -16.78 -14.49
CA GLY A 94 -4.25 -15.80 -13.40
C GLY A 94 -4.50 -14.35 -13.84
N THR A 95 -5.43 -14.11 -14.76
CA THR A 95 -5.88 -12.75 -15.06
C THR A 95 -6.84 -12.25 -13.97
N ASP A 96 -6.52 -11.08 -13.45
CA ASP A 96 -7.19 -10.42 -12.32
C ASP A 96 -8.65 -10.08 -12.67
N GLY A 97 -9.59 -10.51 -11.83
CA GLY A 97 -11.04 -10.31 -12.03
C GLY A 97 -11.43 -8.83 -12.15
N ASN A 98 -10.57 -7.93 -11.69
CA ASN A 98 -10.71 -6.48 -11.81
C ASN A 98 -10.76 -5.97 -13.25
N LEU A 99 -10.05 -6.60 -14.19
CA LEU A 99 -10.05 -6.18 -15.59
C LEU A 99 -11.40 -6.47 -16.25
N LEU A 100 -11.99 -7.64 -15.95
CA LEU A 100 -13.30 -8.05 -16.44
C LEU A 100 -14.42 -7.21 -15.85
N ILE A 101 -14.36 -6.86 -14.57
CA ILE A 101 -15.34 -5.99 -13.90
C ILE A 101 -15.23 -4.55 -14.42
N THR A 102 -14.02 -4.04 -14.64
CA THR A 102 -13.80 -2.73 -15.28
C THR A 102 -14.37 -2.74 -16.69
N PHE A 103 -14.14 -3.81 -17.45
CA PHE A 103 -14.73 -4.00 -18.78
C PHE A 103 -16.27 -4.01 -18.74
N LEU A 104 -16.88 -4.70 -17.77
CA LEU A 104 -18.33 -4.80 -17.61
C LEU A 104 -18.99 -3.49 -17.11
N LYS A 105 -18.33 -2.73 -16.22
CA LYS A 105 -18.80 -1.40 -15.78
C LYS A 105 -18.72 -0.39 -16.92
N VAL A 106 -17.64 -0.46 -17.71
CA VAL A 106 -17.41 0.39 -18.88
C VAL A 106 -18.32 0.00 -20.06
N ILE A 107 -18.91 -1.20 -20.07
CA ILE A 107 -19.99 -1.59 -21.02
C ILE A 107 -21.37 -1.02 -20.62
N ARG A 108 -21.62 -0.71 -19.34
CA ARG A 108 -22.93 -0.19 -18.86
C ARG A 108 -23.20 1.27 -19.25
N MET A 109 -22.18 2.09 -19.41
CA MET A 109 -22.25 3.30 -20.25
C MET A 109 -21.80 2.92 -21.64
N ASP A 110 -22.46 3.41 -22.70
CA ASP A 110 -21.89 3.30 -24.04
C ASP A 110 -20.46 3.86 -24.02
N GLN A 111 -19.46 3.00 -24.27
CA GLN A 111 -18.04 3.36 -24.22
C GLN A 111 -17.75 4.56 -25.11
N ASN A 112 -18.47 4.70 -26.22
CA ASN A 112 -18.31 5.81 -27.14
C ASN A 112 -18.83 7.11 -26.51
N THR A 113 -19.95 7.06 -25.79
CA THR A 113 -20.48 8.19 -25.03
C THR A 113 -19.52 8.63 -23.92
N LEU A 114 -19.00 7.72 -23.09
CA LEU A 114 -18.05 8.09 -22.03
C LEU A 114 -16.75 8.66 -22.62
N ARG A 115 -16.20 8.03 -23.67
CA ARG A 115 -15.00 8.54 -24.36
C ARG A 115 -15.23 9.91 -24.97
N SER A 116 -16.35 10.09 -25.66
CA SER A 116 -16.74 11.38 -26.26
C SER A 116 -16.83 12.47 -25.19
N ARG A 117 -17.50 12.18 -24.06
CA ARG A 117 -17.62 13.11 -22.92
C ARG A 117 -16.27 13.47 -22.30
N ILE A 118 -15.38 12.49 -22.10
CA ILE A 118 -14.03 12.74 -21.58
C ILE A 118 -13.23 13.59 -22.59
N CYS A 119 -13.24 13.26 -23.88
CA CYS A 119 -12.58 14.04 -24.92
C CYS A 119 -13.10 15.48 -24.99
N GLU A 120 -14.41 15.67 -24.86
CA GLU A 120 -15.04 16.99 -24.88
C GLU A 120 -14.61 17.84 -23.67
N VAL A 121 -14.54 17.24 -22.48
CA VAL A 121 -14.06 17.93 -21.27
C VAL A 121 -12.57 18.25 -21.39
N VAL A 122 -11.73 17.29 -21.80
CA VAL A 122 -10.30 17.51 -21.97
C VAL A 122 -10.02 18.55 -23.06
N GLY A 123 -10.74 18.49 -24.18
CA GLY A 123 -10.61 19.43 -25.30
C GLY A 123 -10.99 20.87 -24.94
N SER A 124 -11.88 21.06 -23.96
CA SER A 124 -12.25 22.40 -23.47
C SER A 124 -11.07 23.15 -22.81
N TYR A 125 -10.02 22.45 -22.37
CA TYR A 125 -8.79 23.05 -21.83
C TYR A 125 -7.78 23.44 -22.92
N GLY A 126 -8.04 23.07 -24.17
CA GLY A 126 -7.17 23.37 -25.31
C GLY A 126 -5.71 23.00 -25.06
N VAL A 127 -4.80 23.91 -25.38
CA VAL A 127 -3.36 23.74 -25.20
C VAL A 127 -2.90 23.74 -23.73
N GLN A 128 -3.75 24.16 -22.78
CA GLN A 128 -3.37 24.23 -21.36
C GLN A 128 -3.30 22.85 -20.71
N GLY A 129 -3.99 21.86 -21.28
CA GLY A 129 -4.10 20.52 -20.71
C GLY A 129 -5.00 20.48 -19.48
N CYS A 130 -5.55 19.31 -19.24
CA CYS A 130 -6.47 19.02 -18.15
C CYS A 130 -5.82 18.05 -17.17
N SER A 131 -5.65 18.43 -15.91
CA SER A 131 -5.23 17.47 -14.89
C SER A 131 -6.39 16.53 -14.55
N ILE A 132 -6.10 15.34 -14.00
CA ILE A 132 -7.15 14.36 -13.67
C ILE A 132 -8.19 14.94 -12.68
N ILE A 133 -7.74 15.72 -11.69
CA ILE A 133 -8.64 16.40 -10.74
C ILE A 133 -9.56 17.39 -11.49
N LYS A 134 -9.00 18.17 -12.41
CA LYS A 134 -9.78 19.11 -13.22
C LYS A 134 -10.75 18.40 -14.17
N LEU A 135 -10.36 17.25 -14.70
CA LEU A 135 -11.23 16.41 -15.54
C LEU A 135 -12.44 15.95 -14.72
N GLN A 136 -12.24 15.41 -13.51
CA GLN A 136 -13.34 14.96 -12.65
C GLN A 136 -14.28 16.11 -12.26
N GLN A 137 -13.73 17.27 -11.89
CA GLN A 137 -14.50 18.47 -11.54
C GLN A 137 -15.33 18.98 -12.73
N SER A 138 -14.70 19.12 -13.90
CA SER A 138 -15.37 19.63 -15.09
C SER A 138 -16.34 18.64 -15.72
N TYR A 139 -16.06 17.34 -15.62
CA TYR A 139 -17.00 16.29 -16.01
C TYR A 139 -18.27 16.37 -15.15
N ARG A 140 -18.12 16.50 -13.82
CA ARG A 140 -19.25 16.69 -12.90
C ARG A 140 -20.05 17.95 -13.18
N HIS A 141 -19.35 19.05 -13.44
CA HIS A 141 -20.01 20.31 -13.75
C HIS A 141 -20.79 20.25 -15.07
N LYS A 142 -20.21 19.63 -16.10
CA LYS A 142 -20.77 19.61 -17.46
C LYS A 142 -21.92 18.61 -17.64
N TYR A 143 -21.81 17.42 -17.05
CA TYR A 143 -22.81 16.34 -17.25
C TYR A 143 -23.68 16.10 -16.02
N HIS A 144 -23.49 16.86 -14.93
CA HIS A 144 -24.22 16.71 -13.67
C HIS A 144 -24.10 15.31 -13.03
N GLU A 145 -23.03 14.57 -13.34
CA GLU A 145 -22.76 13.21 -12.86
C GLU A 145 -21.27 13.06 -12.49
N HIS A 146 -20.94 12.23 -11.51
CA HIS A 146 -19.54 11.92 -11.22
C HIS A 146 -18.92 11.09 -12.35
N LEU A 147 -17.66 11.36 -12.70
CA LEU A 147 -16.91 10.49 -13.61
C LEU A 147 -16.84 9.09 -12.98
N PRO A 148 -17.40 8.04 -13.60
CA PRO A 148 -17.56 6.72 -12.97
C PRO A 148 -16.27 5.89 -13.04
N LEU A 149 -15.12 6.55 -12.91
CA LEU A 149 -13.79 5.96 -12.98
C LEU A 149 -12.96 6.52 -11.82
N ASP A 150 -12.37 5.61 -11.05
CA ASP A 150 -11.29 5.97 -10.14
C ASP A 150 -10.00 6.27 -10.91
N TYR A 151 -8.97 6.71 -10.19
CA TYR A 151 -7.70 7.14 -10.78
C TYR A 151 -6.99 6.02 -11.55
N SER A 152 -7.05 4.77 -11.05
CA SER A 152 -6.42 3.62 -11.68
C SER A 152 -7.18 3.22 -12.95
N GLN A 153 -8.51 3.20 -12.88
CA GLN A 153 -9.38 2.88 -14.01
C GLN A 153 -9.27 3.90 -15.14
N LEU A 154 -9.15 5.19 -14.79
CA LEU A 154 -8.95 6.26 -15.76
C LEU A 154 -7.60 6.10 -16.48
N TYR A 155 -6.54 5.75 -15.76
CA TYR A 155 -5.22 5.51 -16.35
C TYR A 155 -5.27 4.34 -17.35
N THR A 156 -5.87 3.22 -16.95
CA THR A 156 -6.05 2.05 -17.84
C THR A 156 -6.90 2.38 -19.07
N LEU A 157 -7.97 3.18 -18.91
CA LEU A 157 -8.81 3.60 -20.03
C LEU A 157 -8.05 4.49 -21.02
N LEU A 158 -7.20 5.39 -20.51
CA LEU A 158 -6.36 6.26 -21.32
C LEU A 158 -5.31 5.47 -22.10
N GLU A 159 -4.69 4.46 -21.47
CA GLU A 159 -3.64 3.64 -22.06
C GLU A 159 -4.18 2.69 -23.14
N ILE A 160 -5.33 2.06 -22.90
CA ILE A 160 -5.86 0.98 -23.76
C ILE A 160 -6.89 1.50 -24.77
N GLY A 161 -7.67 2.53 -24.43
CA GLY A 161 -8.89 2.90 -25.16
C GLY A 161 -8.91 4.28 -25.81
N MET A 162 -8.02 5.20 -25.41
CA MET A 162 -8.09 6.61 -25.83
C MET A 162 -6.75 7.19 -26.31
N SER A 163 -5.72 6.37 -26.48
CA SER A 163 -4.36 6.80 -26.85
C SER A 163 -4.27 7.60 -28.17
N ASN A 164 -5.23 7.42 -29.08
CA ASN A 164 -5.32 8.19 -30.33
C ASN A 164 -6.08 9.53 -30.18
N GLN A 165 -6.88 9.68 -29.13
CA GLN A 165 -7.77 10.84 -28.90
C GLN A 165 -7.30 11.74 -27.77
N ILE A 166 -6.52 11.21 -26.82
CA ILE A 166 -5.99 11.95 -25.67
C ILE A 166 -4.50 11.68 -25.53
N PHE A 167 -3.71 12.75 -25.54
CA PHE A 167 -2.30 12.75 -25.20
C PHE A 167 -2.11 12.91 -23.70
N PHE A 168 -1.24 12.08 -23.11
CA PHE A 168 -0.96 12.03 -21.67
C PHE A 168 0.49 12.45 -21.41
N PHE A 169 0.72 13.39 -20.48
CA PHE A 169 2.06 13.80 -20.07
C PHE A 169 2.15 14.08 -18.57
N LEU A 170 3.23 13.63 -17.93
CA LEU A 170 3.53 13.90 -16.53
C LEU A 170 4.38 15.16 -16.39
N PHE A 171 3.84 16.19 -15.74
CA PHE A 171 4.54 17.42 -15.42
C PHE A 171 4.64 17.61 -13.90
N CYS A 172 5.87 17.66 -13.37
CA CYS A 172 6.14 17.75 -11.93
C CYS A 172 5.37 16.69 -11.11
N GLY A 173 5.30 15.45 -11.60
CA GLY A 173 4.58 14.35 -10.94
C GLY A 173 3.06 14.39 -11.11
N THR A 174 2.49 15.44 -11.69
CA THR A 174 1.04 15.53 -11.95
C THR A 174 0.73 15.17 -13.41
N PRO A 175 -0.20 14.24 -13.69
CA PRO A 175 -0.60 13.93 -15.05
C PRO A 175 -1.52 15.01 -15.64
N TYR A 176 -1.24 15.37 -16.88
CA TYR A 176 -2.05 16.24 -17.71
C TYR A 176 -2.49 15.51 -18.98
N LEU A 177 -3.70 15.82 -19.42
CA LEU A 177 -4.39 15.25 -20.56
C LEU A 177 -4.65 16.35 -21.60
N TRP A 178 -4.46 16.07 -22.89
CA TRP A 178 -4.84 16.94 -23.99
C TRP A 178 -5.63 16.16 -25.02
N ALA A 179 -6.71 16.71 -25.55
CA ALA A 179 -7.37 16.09 -26.69
C ALA A 179 -6.46 16.26 -27.91
N THR A 180 -6.22 15.18 -28.65
CA THR A 180 -5.34 15.17 -29.83
C THR A 180 -5.75 16.25 -30.83
N GLU A 181 -7.05 16.48 -31.01
CA GLU A 181 -7.59 17.53 -31.88
C GLU A 181 -7.13 18.93 -31.45
N SER A 182 -7.14 19.21 -30.14
CA SER A 182 -6.72 20.48 -29.56
C SER A 182 -5.23 20.78 -29.74
N ILE A 183 -4.42 19.77 -30.05
CA ILE A 183 -2.95 19.89 -30.17
C ILE A 183 -2.42 19.46 -31.53
N SER A 184 -3.28 18.98 -32.42
CA SER A 184 -2.94 18.42 -33.74
C SER A 184 -2.16 19.37 -34.67
N HIS A 185 -2.32 20.67 -34.48
CA HIS A 185 -1.61 21.72 -35.22
C HIS A 185 -0.25 22.10 -34.58
N LEU A 186 0.07 21.54 -33.42
CA LEU A 186 1.32 21.78 -32.69
C LEU A 186 2.19 20.53 -32.77
N ASN A 187 3.45 20.67 -33.17
CA ASN A 187 4.42 19.60 -32.91
C ASN A 187 4.64 19.48 -31.37
N GLU A 188 4.97 18.28 -30.90
CA GLU A 188 5.12 17.99 -29.45
C GLU A 188 6.06 18.99 -28.74
N GLY A 189 7.12 19.43 -29.42
CA GLY A 189 8.07 20.42 -28.90
C GLY A 189 7.52 21.85 -28.80
N SER A 190 6.52 22.21 -29.59
CA SER A 190 5.79 23.49 -29.51
C SER A 190 4.70 23.45 -28.44
N LEU A 191 4.01 22.31 -28.30
CA LEU A 191 3.02 22.10 -27.24
C LEU A 191 3.66 22.23 -25.85
N LEU A 192 4.76 21.51 -25.64
CA LEU A 192 5.47 21.54 -24.36
C LEU A 192 6.07 22.94 -24.09
N ARG A 193 6.60 23.63 -25.11
CA ARG A 193 7.10 25.00 -24.94
C ARG A 193 6.00 25.97 -24.53
N GLN A 194 4.84 25.93 -25.17
CA GLN A 194 3.72 26.81 -24.82
C GLN A 194 3.15 26.49 -23.44
N PHE A 195 3.05 25.21 -23.07
CA PHE A 195 2.63 24.79 -21.74
C PHE A 195 3.61 25.26 -20.65
N MET A 196 4.91 25.01 -20.85
CA MET A 196 5.97 25.45 -19.92
C MET A 196 6.03 26.97 -19.80
N GLN A 197 5.94 27.68 -20.92
CA GLN A 197 5.95 29.14 -20.96
C GLN A 197 4.80 29.72 -20.14
N ARG A 198 3.56 29.23 -20.32
CA ARG A 198 2.40 29.71 -19.56
C ARG A 198 2.45 29.35 -18.07
N LYS A 199 2.97 28.17 -17.72
CA LYS A 199 3.19 27.79 -16.32
C LYS A 199 4.25 28.66 -15.65
N LEU A 200 5.36 28.93 -16.35
CA LEU A 200 6.39 29.85 -15.89
C LEU A 200 5.85 31.29 -15.78
N GLU A 201 5.06 31.76 -16.74
CA GLU A 201 4.40 33.07 -16.66
C GLU A 201 3.47 33.16 -15.43
N SER A 202 2.66 32.12 -15.16
CA SER A 202 1.83 32.08 -13.94
C SER A 202 2.62 32.02 -12.63
N TRP A 203 3.87 31.54 -12.66
CA TRP A 203 4.75 31.52 -11.49
C TRP A 203 5.51 32.84 -11.30
N VAL A 204 5.81 33.54 -12.41
CA VAL A 204 6.55 34.81 -12.40
C VAL A 204 5.66 36.01 -12.00
N VAL A 205 4.33 35.88 -12.10
CA VAL A 205 3.37 36.92 -11.65
C VAL A 205 3.08 36.86 -10.13
N GLY A 206 3.73 35.99 -9.36
CA GLY A 206 3.70 36.07 -7.89
C GLY A 206 4.44 37.33 -7.42
N GLU A 207 3.75 38.22 -6.70
CA GLU A 207 4.31 39.45 -6.14
C GLU A 207 5.58 39.18 -5.31
N PRO A 208 6.60 40.07 -5.37
CA PRO A 208 7.84 39.85 -4.63
C PRO A 208 7.60 40.00 -3.13
N GLN A 209 7.94 38.95 -2.37
CA GLN A 209 8.11 39.05 -0.91
C GLN A 209 9.36 39.88 -0.59
N GLU A 210 9.20 41.00 0.12
CA GLU A 210 10.25 41.99 0.38
C GLU A 210 11.29 41.60 1.45
N ASP A 211 11.22 40.41 2.08
CA ASP A 211 11.99 40.13 3.31
C ASP A 211 13.12 39.08 3.19
N ALA A 212 13.95 39.17 2.14
CA ALA A 212 15.21 38.42 2.13
C ALA A 212 16.37 39.35 1.76
N GLY A 213 17.17 39.73 2.77
CA GLY A 213 18.32 40.63 2.69
C GLY A 213 19.47 40.13 1.79
N TRP A 214 19.23 40.07 0.48
CA TRP A 214 20.26 39.90 -0.53
C TRP A 214 20.84 41.28 -0.90
N PRO A 215 22.15 41.39 -1.14
CA PRO A 215 22.73 42.63 -1.64
C PRO A 215 22.08 42.98 -3.00
N ARG A 216 21.50 44.18 -3.09
CA ARG A 216 20.82 44.68 -4.30
C ARG A 216 21.73 44.50 -5.52
N MET A 217 21.41 43.51 -6.37
CA MET A 217 21.86 43.53 -7.76
C MET A 217 21.11 44.67 -8.46
N ASP A 218 21.81 45.43 -9.29
CA ASP A 218 21.11 46.36 -10.18
C ASP A 218 20.17 45.59 -11.12
N ALA A 219 19.06 46.23 -11.49
CA ALA A 219 17.99 45.60 -12.26
C ALA A 219 18.48 45.02 -13.60
N GLU A 220 19.54 45.59 -14.16
CA GLU A 220 20.16 45.12 -15.41
C GLU A 220 20.91 43.80 -15.23
N ARG A 221 21.67 43.65 -14.14
CA ARG A 221 22.35 42.38 -13.79
C ARG A 221 21.36 41.30 -13.42
N GLU A 222 20.29 41.64 -12.72
CA GLU A 222 19.25 40.67 -12.40
C GLU A 222 18.51 40.20 -13.67
N ALA A 223 18.17 41.11 -14.59
CA ALA A 223 17.56 40.76 -15.87
C ALA A 223 18.51 39.91 -16.73
N ALA A 224 19.80 40.26 -16.79
CA ALA A 224 20.80 39.49 -17.51
C ALA A 224 21.02 38.09 -16.91
N TYR A 225 21.05 37.98 -15.58
CA TYR A 225 21.17 36.71 -14.86
C TYR A 225 19.95 35.81 -15.09
N ARG A 226 18.74 36.37 -15.00
CA ARG A 226 17.48 35.66 -15.32
C ARG A 226 17.48 35.18 -16.78
N GLN A 227 17.87 36.03 -17.72
CA GLN A 227 17.92 35.68 -19.15
C GLN A 227 18.99 34.61 -19.46
N GLN A 228 20.15 34.67 -18.81
CA GLN A 228 21.22 33.67 -18.96
C GLN A 228 20.82 32.30 -18.40
N ASN A 229 20.23 32.26 -17.20
CA ASN A 229 19.75 31.02 -16.60
C ASN A 229 18.60 30.42 -17.39
N PHE A 230 17.70 31.25 -17.92
CA PHE A 230 16.63 30.82 -18.81
C PHE A 230 17.18 30.15 -20.09
N LYS A 231 18.18 30.77 -20.72
CA LYS A 231 18.83 30.22 -21.93
C LYS A 231 19.57 28.90 -21.66
N LYS A 232 20.23 28.79 -20.51
CA LYS A 232 20.93 27.56 -20.08
C LYS A 232 19.95 26.40 -19.82
N MET A 233 18.82 26.70 -19.17
CA MET A 233 17.76 25.74 -18.90
C MET A 233 17.08 25.25 -20.20
N GLN A 234 16.83 26.16 -21.15
CA GLN A 234 16.30 25.81 -22.48
C GLN A 234 17.23 24.86 -23.24
N GLN A 235 18.54 25.06 -23.17
CA GLN A 235 19.53 24.19 -23.82
C GLN A 235 19.56 22.79 -23.20
N GLN A 236 19.54 22.69 -21.86
CA GLN A 236 19.55 21.41 -21.14
C GLN A 236 18.27 20.59 -21.40
N LEU A 237 17.11 21.26 -21.42
CA LEU A 237 15.83 20.62 -21.77
C LEU A 237 15.81 20.15 -23.23
N ALA A 238 16.28 20.98 -24.17
CA ALA A 238 16.33 20.61 -25.58
C ALA A 238 17.23 19.38 -25.83
N GLU A 239 18.36 19.27 -25.13
CA GLU A 239 19.29 18.15 -25.24
C GLU A 239 18.72 16.86 -24.60
N PHE A 240 18.09 16.98 -23.43
CA PHE A 240 17.36 15.88 -22.78
C PHE A 240 16.27 15.29 -23.70
N PHE A 241 15.46 16.15 -24.33
CA PHE A 241 14.39 15.69 -25.22
C PHE A 241 14.90 15.13 -26.55
N ARG A 242 15.98 15.70 -27.12
CA ARG A 242 16.61 15.16 -28.33
C ARG A 242 17.11 13.72 -28.13
N ASN A 243 17.59 13.40 -26.93
CA ASN A 243 18.02 12.05 -26.55
C ASN A 243 16.83 11.12 -26.26
N ARG A 244 15.76 11.62 -25.64
CA ARG A 244 14.57 10.81 -25.32
C ARG A 244 13.72 10.49 -26.55
N LEU A 245 13.55 11.42 -27.49
CA LEU A 245 12.80 11.21 -28.75
C LEU A 245 13.46 10.18 -29.67
N LYS A 246 14.81 10.17 -29.73
CA LYS A 246 15.59 9.16 -30.46
C LYS A 246 15.32 7.74 -29.95
N ASN A 247 15.06 7.59 -28.66
CA ASN A 247 14.87 6.30 -28.00
C ASN A 247 13.40 5.85 -27.96
N HIS A 248 12.44 6.78 -27.93
CA HIS A 248 11.02 6.45 -27.84
C HIS A 248 10.40 5.98 -29.16
N HIS A 249 10.76 6.61 -30.30
CA HIS A 249 10.28 6.18 -31.62
C HIS A 249 10.76 4.77 -31.98
N LYS A 250 11.95 4.38 -31.53
CA LYS A 250 12.51 3.04 -31.79
C LYS A 250 11.81 1.93 -30.99
N MET A 251 11.25 2.28 -29.83
CA MET A 251 10.60 1.35 -28.90
C MET A 251 9.11 1.16 -29.21
N LEU A 252 8.42 2.21 -29.65
CA LEU A 252 6.98 2.15 -29.95
C LEU A 252 6.70 1.33 -31.22
N TYR A 253 7.50 1.52 -32.28
CA TYR A 253 7.34 0.76 -33.52
C TYR A 253 7.74 -0.72 -33.38
N SER A 254 8.70 -1.05 -32.51
CA SER A 254 9.06 -2.47 -32.27
C SER A 254 7.97 -3.18 -31.47
N ARG A 255 7.43 -2.56 -30.41
CA ARG A 255 6.35 -3.14 -29.60
C ARG A 255 5.05 -3.33 -30.35
N LEU A 256 4.63 -2.34 -31.18
CA LEU A 256 3.39 -2.47 -31.95
C LEU A 256 3.48 -3.59 -33.00
N ALA A 257 4.65 -3.74 -33.64
CA ALA A 257 4.89 -4.83 -34.60
C ALA A 257 4.97 -6.20 -33.90
N GLU A 258 5.56 -6.26 -32.71
CA GLU A 258 5.70 -7.47 -31.89
C GLU A 258 4.35 -7.92 -31.33
N GLU A 259 3.52 -7.02 -30.79
CA GLU A 259 2.17 -7.35 -30.30
C GLU A 259 1.19 -7.73 -31.42
N CYS A 260 1.23 -7.06 -32.58
CA CYS A 260 0.35 -7.42 -33.70
C CYS A 260 0.67 -8.78 -34.32
N VAL A 261 1.96 -9.18 -34.35
CA VAL A 261 2.38 -10.47 -34.92
C VAL A 261 2.20 -11.60 -33.90
N ASN A 262 2.51 -11.37 -32.63
CA ASN A 262 2.46 -12.41 -31.58
C ASN A 262 1.05 -12.72 -31.09
N SER A 263 0.11 -11.75 -31.14
CA SER A 263 -1.20 -11.89 -30.48
C SER A 263 -2.32 -12.36 -31.41
N LEU A 264 -2.24 -12.09 -32.72
CA LEU A 264 -3.38 -12.28 -33.63
C LEU A 264 -3.08 -13.19 -34.82
N GLY A 265 -1.81 -13.39 -35.20
CA GLY A 265 -1.42 -14.14 -36.39
C GLY A 265 -1.76 -13.39 -37.68
N PHE A 266 -0.84 -13.44 -38.66
CA PHE A 266 -0.89 -12.64 -39.90
C PHE A 266 -2.20 -12.80 -40.70
N SER A 267 -2.80 -14.00 -40.67
CA SER A 267 -4.07 -14.32 -41.34
C SER A 267 -5.28 -13.61 -40.73
N LEU A 268 -5.28 -13.36 -39.41
CA LEU A 268 -6.40 -12.75 -38.70
C LEU A 268 -6.38 -11.23 -38.88
N VAL A 269 -5.19 -10.62 -38.91
CA VAL A 269 -4.99 -9.20 -39.19
C VAL A 269 -5.51 -8.83 -40.60
N LEU A 270 -5.24 -9.68 -41.61
CA LEU A 270 -5.77 -9.49 -42.97
C LEU A 270 -7.31 -9.65 -43.03
N LYS A 271 -7.89 -10.55 -42.24
CA LYS A 271 -9.35 -10.73 -42.17
C LYS A 271 -10.08 -9.58 -41.47
N ILE A 272 -9.39 -8.86 -40.57
CA ILE A 272 -9.93 -7.71 -39.84
C ILE A 272 -9.76 -6.42 -40.67
N LEU A 273 -8.62 -6.23 -41.31
CA LEU A 273 -8.32 -4.97 -42.02
C LEU A 273 -8.92 -4.88 -43.43
N ASN A 274 -9.10 -6.00 -44.13
CA ASN A 274 -9.63 -6.01 -45.50
C ASN A 274 -11.09 -5.50 -45.59
N PRO A 275 -12.02 -5.88 -44.69
CA PRO A 275 -13.38 -5.34 -44.71
C PRO A 275 -13.46 -3.85 -44.30
N ILE A 276 -12.53 -3.37 -43.47
CA ILE A 276 -12.59 -2.03 -42.87
C ILE A 276 -11.91 -0.99 -43.78
N TYR A 277 -10.81 -1.37 -44.43
CA TYR A 277 -9.98 -0.42 -45.18
C TYR A 277 -9.74 -0.82 -46.64
N GLY A 278 -10.29 -1.94 -47.11
CA GLY A 278 -10.10 -2.43 -48.48
C GLY A 278 -8.67 -2.87 -48.81
N ILE A 279 -7.83 -3.05 -47.78
CA ILE A 279 -6.42 -3.39 -47.94
C ILE A 279 -6.33 -4.89 -48.21
N ASN A 280 -6.08 -5.24 -49.47
CA ASN A 280 -5.79 -6.61 -49.85
C ASN A 280 -4.33 -6.99 -49.56
N GLU A 281 -4.06 -8.29 -49.60
CA GLU A 281 -2.77 -8.89 -49.27
C GLU A 281 -1.61 -8.28 -50.08
N GLN A 282 -1.80 -8.04 -51.37
CA GLN A 282 -0.80 -7.39 -52.24
C GLN A 282 -0.49 -5.94 -51.85
N THR A 283 -1.47 -5.20 -51.30
CA THR A 283 -1.28 -3.81 -50.90
C THR A 283 -0.52 -3.71 -49.58
N LEU A 284 -0.81 -4.61 -48.65
CA LEU A 284 -0.08 -4.74 -47.39
C LEU A 284 1.36 -5.23 -47.62
N GLU A 285 1.55 -6.18 -48.54
CA GLU A 285 2.86 -6.67 -48.93
C GLU A 285 3.72 -5.58 -49.58
N LYS A 286 3.13 -4.75 -50.47
CA LYS A 286 3.83 -3.58 -51.05
C LYS A 286 4.19 -2.53 -50.00
N ALA A 287 3.33 -2.28 -49.02
CA ALA A 287 3.61 -1.35 -47.92
C ALA A 287 4.75 -1.86 -47.02
N LEU A 288 4.76 -3.15 -46.71
CA LEU A 288 5.85 -3.80 -45.97
C LEU A 288 7.16 -3.80 -46.77
N GLN A 289 7.11 -4.06 -48.08
CA GLN A 289 8.30 -3.98 -48.94
C GLN A 289 8.85 -2.55 -49.07
N ALA A 290 7.99 -1.53 -49.05
CA ALA A 290 8.41 -0.12 -49.03
C ALA A 290 9.12 0.23 -47.70
N VAL A 291 8.56 -0.20 -46.56
CA VAL A 291 9.19 -0.01 -45.24
C VAL A 291 10.52 -0.76 -45.13
N LEU A 292 10.59 -1.99 -45.64
CA LEU A 292 11.84 -2.77 -45.66
C LEU A 292 12.90 -2.15 -46.59
N LYS A 293 12.48 -1.53 -47.70
CA LYS A 293 13.37 -0.79 -48.61
C LYS A 293 13.90 0.48 -47.96
N ASP A 294 13.08 1.19 -47.18
CA ASP A 294 13.52 2.38 -46.43
C ASP A 294 14.51 2.00 -45.31
N ILE A 295 14.27 0.89 -44.61
CA ILE A 295 15.21 0.32 -43.63
C ILE A 295 16.55 -0.06 -44.29
N ALA A 296 16.51 -0.69 -45.47
CA ALA A 296 17.71 -1.04 -46.23
C ALA A 296 18.47 0.18 -46.78
N THR A 297 17.78 1.28 -47.06
CA THR A 297 18.37 2.54 -47.53
C THR A 297 19.05 3.29 -46.39
N VAL A 298 18.47 3.24 -45.18
CA VAL A 298 19.10 3.75 -43.94
C VAL A 298 20.35 2.93 -43.60
N ALA A 299 20.31 1.61 -43.77
CA ALA A 299 21.46 0.73 -43.52
C ALA A 299 22.66 0.96 -44.46
N LYS A 300 22.43 1.42 -45.71
CA LYS A 300 23.50 1.72 -46.68
C LYS A 300 24.22 3.06 -46.46
N SER A 301 23.72 3.91 -45.56
CA SER A 301 24.26 5.26 -45.33
C SER A 301 25.31 5.36 -44.20
N GLY A 302 25.56 4.27 -43.47
CA GLY A 302 26.56 4.21 -42.40
C GLY A 302 27.84 3.53 -42.87
N LYS A 303 28.95 4.29 -42.89
CA LYS A 303 30.30 3.79 -43.20
C LYS A 303 30.81 2.81 -42.13
N ASP A 304 31.35 1.70 -42.63
CA ASP A 304 32.38 0.80 -42.10
C ASP A 304 32.43 0.54 -40.59
N GLY A 305 31.77 -0.55 -40.22
CA GLY A 305 32.05 -1.35 -39.03
C GLY A 305 31.26 -2.66 -39.16
N GLU A 306 31.95 -3.78 -39.34
CA GLU A 306 31.33 -5.10 -39.51
C GLU A 306 30.34 -5.41 -38.38
N PHE A 307 29.08 -5.61 -38.73
CA PHE A 307 28.09 -6.24 -37.85
C PHE A 307 27.66 -7.56 -38.47
N ILE A 308 28.02 -8.66 -37.80
CA ILE A 308 27.46 -9.99 -38.02
C ILE A 308 25.96 -9.90 -37.73
N VAL A 309 25.14 -10.13 -38.75
CA VAL A 309 23.69 -10.28 -38.60
C VAL A 309 23.42 -11.65 -37.96
N THR A 310 23.35 -11.70 -36.63
CA THR A 310 22.67 -12.79 -35.93
C THR A 310 21.17 -12.50 -35.92
N ARG A 311 20.44 -13.42 -36.56
CA ARG A 311 18.99 -13.64 -36.43
C ARG A 311 18.59 -13.50 -34.95
N VAL A 312 17.66 -12.61 -34.61
CA VAL A 312 17.09 -12.51 -33.25
C VAL A 312 15.96 -13.53 -33.12
N PRO A 313 16.06 -14.56 -32.27
CA PRO A 313 14.91 -15.32 -31.79
C PRO A 313 14.39 -14.73 -30.48
N ASP A 314 13.14 -15.09 -30.16
CA ASP A 314 12.34 -14.86 -28.94
C ASP A 314 13.10 -14.45 -27.65
N GLY A 315 12.51 -13.51 -26.90
CA GLY A 315 13.07 -12.94 -25.66
C GLY A 315 13.69 -13.99 -24.73
N THR A 316 14.91 -13.73 -24.27
CA THR A 316 15.74 -14.74 -23.61
C THR A 316 15.31 -14.94 -22.15
N PRO A 317 15.52 -16.14 -21.56
CA PRO A 317 15.32 -16.39 -20.12
C PRO A 317 16.06 -15.40 -19.19
N GLN A 318 17.10 -14.75 -19.71
CA GLN A 318 17.90 -13.77 -19.00
C GLN A 318 17.11 -12.47 -18.72
N ASP A 319 16.21 -12.06 -19.62
CA ASP A 319 15.41 -10.84 -19.46
C ASP A 319 14.30 -11.00 -18.40
N ALA A 320 13.72 -12.20 -18.31
CA ALA A 320 12.77 -12.56 -17.27
C ALA A 320 13.44 -12.62 -15.90
N HIS A 321 14.65 -13.19 -15.82
CA HIS A 321 15.43 -13.25 -14.59
C HIS A 321 15.81 -11.85 -14.08
N ILE A 322 16.27 -10.96 -14.96
CA ILE A 322 16.58 -9.57 -14.61
C ILE A 322 15.32 -8.83 -14.11
N SER A 323 14.18 -9.04 -14.75
CA SER A 323 12.91 -8.43 -14.32
C SER A 323 12.45 -8.90 -12.94
N HIS A 324 12.67 -10.18 -12.62
CA HIS A 324 12.39 -10.72 -11.29
C HIS A 324 13.29 -10.09 -10.21
N ILE A 325 14.59 -9.99 -10.46
CA ILE A 325 15.54 -9.36 -9.54
C ILE A 325 15.20 -7.88 -9.31
N ARG A 326 14.77 -7.16 -10.35
CA ARG A 326 14.30 -5.77 -10.23
C ARG A 326 13.14 -5.64 -9.26
N TYR A 327 12.17 -6.53 -9.35
CA TYR A 327 11.04 -6.56 -8.44
C TYR A 327 11.50 -6.83 -6.99
N GLN A 328 12.32 -7.85 -6.78
CA GLN A 328 12.82 -8.23 -5.46
C GLN A 328 13.63 -7.10 -4.80
N ILE A 329 14.48 -6.39 -5.56
CA ILE A 329 15.20 -5.22 -5.05
C ILE A 329 14.24 -4.10 -4.68
N CYS A 330 13.22 -3.82 -5.49
CA CYS A 330 12.23 -2.78 -5.17
C CYS A 330 11.51 -3.09 -3.85
N GLU A 331 11.10 -4.34 -3.62
CA GLU A 331 10.51 -4.79 -2.35
C GLU A 331 11.45 -4.56 -1.16
N VAL A 332 12.74 -4.90 -1.30
CA VAL A 332 13.72 -4.65 -0.24
C VAL A 332 13.88 -3.15 0.02
N VAL A 333 13.99 -2.33 -1.01
CA VAL A 333 14.12 -0.87 -0.85
C VAL A 333 12.85 -0.25 -0.23
N ARG A 334 11.65 -0.67 -0.66
CA ARG A 334 10.35 -0.26 -0.07
C ARG A 334 10.27 -0.52 1.42
N SER A 335 10.85 -1.63 1.87
CA SER A 335 10.85 -1.98 3.29
C SER A 335 11.68 -1.06 4.19
N TYR A 336 12.42 -0.09 3.61
CA TYR A 336 13.09 1.01 4.32
C TYR A 336 12.33 2.35 4.24
N ASN A 337 11.22 2.40 3.51
CA ASN A 337 10.35 3.57 3.37
C ASN A 337 11.14 4.86 3.07
N VAL A 338 10.87 5.96 3.78
CA VAL A 338 11.55 7.26 3.62
C VAL A 338 13.01 7.26 4.06
N GLU A 339 13.46 6.28 4.85
CA GLU A 339 14.86 6.23 5.31
C GLU A 339 15.82 5.83 4.18
N GLY A 340 15.32 5.08 3.20
CA GLY A 340 16.11 4.49 2.14
C GLY A 340 17.14 3.49 2.66
N CYS A 341 17.93 2.91 1.76
CA CYS A 341 19.01 2.00 2.14
C CYS A 341 20.24 2.19 1.25
N ASN A 342 21.43 2.01 1.83
CA ASN A 342 22.65 1.90 1.03
C ASN A 342 22.81 0.48 0.44
N LEU A 343 23.80 0.30 -0.43
CA LEU A 343 24.03 -0.99 -1.10
C LEU A 343 24.37 -2.15 -0.14
N ILE A 344 24.99 -1.88 1.01
CA ILE A 344 25.31 -2.92 1.99
C ILE A 344 24.02 -3.41 2.64
N GLN A 345 23.20 -2.48 3.12
CA GLN A 345 21.89 -2.74 3.71
C GLN A 345 20.93 -3.44 2.73
N LEU A 346 20.99 -3.08 1.44
CA LEU A 346 20.24 -3.76 0.39
C LEU A 346 20.66 -5.23 0.29
N LYS A 347 21.97 -5.51 0.17
CA LYS A 347 22.49 -6.88 0.02
C LYS A 347 22.17 -7.75 1.23
N GLU A 348 22.34 -7.22 2.44
CA GLU A 348 22.03 -7.94 3.68
C GLU A 348 20.54 -8.27 3.78
N LYS A 349 19.66 -7.29 3.55
CA LYS A 349 18.21 -7.51 3.66
C LYS A 349 17.65 -8.35 2.51
N TYR A 350 18.22 -8.24 1.32
CA TYR A 350 17.89 -9.11 0.19
C TYR A 350 18.19 -10.58 0.53
N ARG A 351 19.39 -10.86 1.08
CA ARG A 351 19.77 -12.21 1.52
C ARG A 351 18.86 -12.73 2.62
N LEU A 352 18.44 -11.89 3.56
CA LEU A 352 17.52 -12.28 4.63
C LEU A 352 16.12 -12.65 4.11
N ILE A 353 15.58 -11.88 3.16
CA ILE A 353 14.22 -12.09 2.65
C ILE A 353 14.16 -13.26 1.67
N TRP A 354 15.14 -13.38 0.77
CA TRP A 354 15.11 -14.33 -0.34
C TRP A 354 16.02 -15.56 -0.14
N ASN A 355 16.83 -15.58 0.93
CA ASN A 355 17.79 -16.66 1.23
C ASN A 355 18.79 -16.94 0.09
N GLU A 356 19.14 -15.91 -0.68
CA GLU A 356 20.10 -15.95 -1.78
C GLU A 356 20.91 -14.65 -1.84
N ASP A 357 22.16 -14.71 -2.31
CA ASP A 357 22.96 -13.51 -2.52
C ASP A 357 22.50 -12.79 -3.81
N LEU A 358 22.52 -11.44 -3.79
CA LEU A 358 22.13 -10.66 -4.95
C LEU A 358 23.08 -10.92 -6.13
N SER A 359 22.57 -11.59 -7.17
CA SER A 359 23.37 -12.01 -8.33
C SER A 359 23.87 -10.86 -9.21
N VAL A 360 23.27 -9.67 -9.07
CA VAL A 360 23.67 -8.46 -9.80
C VAL A 360 24.77 -7.73 -9.02
N ASN A 361 25.90 -7.50 -9.68
CA ASN A 361 27.00 -6.74 -9.10
C ASN A 361 26.67 -5.24 -9.10
N LEU A 362 26.13 -4.77 -7.98
CA LEU A 362 25.92 -3.35 -7.70
C LEU A 362 27.09 -2.84 -6.86
N SER A 363 28.03 -2.14 -7.50
CA SER A 363 29.21 -1.55 -6.87
C SER A 363 29.25 -0.02 -6.96
N SER A 364 28.58 0.55 -7.97
CA SER A 364 28.54 1.98 -8.23
C SER A 364 27.10 2.49 -8.42
N LYS A 365 26.92 3.81 -8.35
CA LYS A 365 25.65 4.46 -8.76
C LYS A 365 25.29 4.13 -10.21
N GLN A 366 26.29 4.08 -11.10
CA GLN A 366 26.05 3.81 -12.51
C GLN A 366 25.54 2.38 -12.70
N ASP A 367 26.08 1.41 -11.97
CA ASP A 367 25.62 0.02 -12.01
C ASP A 367 24.15 -0.08 -11.61
N VAL A 368 23.74 0.67 -10.58
CA VAL A 368 22.34 0.76 -10.17
C VAL A 368 21.48 1.37 -11.28
N LEU A 369 21.89 2.49 -11.87
CA LEU A 369 21.11 3.14 -12.93
C LEU A 369 21.07 2.34 -14.24
N ASP A 370 22.10 1.56 -14.53
CA ASP A 370 22.18 0.68 -15.70
C ASP A 370 21.27 -0.55 -15.52
N HIS A 371 21.16 -1.06 -14.28
CA HIS A 371 20.32 -2.21 -13.98
C HIS A 371 18.88 -1.85 -13.64
N PHE A 372 18.59 -0.65 -13.13
CA PHE A 372 17.26 -0.21 -12.74
C PHE A 372 16.87 1.05 -13.51
N SER A 373 15.69 1.05 -14.12
CA SER A 373 15.15 2.28 -14.71
C SER A 373 14.99 3.34 -13.62
N SER A 374 15.29 4.59 -13.97
CA SER A 374 15.08 5.77 -13.11
C SER A 374 13.62 6.00 -12.70
N ASN A 375 12.72 5.09 -13.06
CA ASN A 375 11.29 5.11 -12.78
C ASN A 375 10.92 4.19 -11.62
N LEU A 376 11.84 3.36 -11.12
CA LEU A 376 11.60 2.45 -9.98
C LEU A 376 12.32 2.91 -8.72
N LEU A 377 13.58 3.33 -8.85
CA LEU A 377 14.42 3.72 -7.72
C LEU A 377 14.93 5.15 -7.89
N PHE A 378 14.84 5.92 -6.80
CA PHE A 378 15.56 7.17 -6.63
C PHE A 378 16.93 6.87 -6.02
N VAL A 379 18.00 7.37 -6.65
CA VAL A 379 19.39 7.10 -6.24
C VAL A 379 20.11 8.40 -5.92
N HIS A 380 20.55 8.56 -4.67
CA HIS A 380 21.34 9.69 -4.20
C HIS A 380 22.72 9.24 -3.71
N ILE A 381 23.77 10.03 -3.94
CA ILE A 381 25.10 9.73 -3.38
C ILE A 381 25.25 10.54 -2.10
N TYR A 382 25.42 9.84 -0.98
CA TYR A 382 25.74 10.44 0.31
C TYR A 382 27.09 9.92 0.80
N CYS A 383 28.03 10.84 1.08
CA CYS A 383 29.40 10.50 1.50
C CYS A 383 30.09 9.47 0.59
N GLY A 384 29.87 9.56 -0.73
CA GLY A 384 30.43 8.63 -1.71
C GLY A 384 29.70 7.28 -1.82
N MET A 385 28.68 7.02 -1.00
CA MET A 385 27.88 5.80 -1.06
C MET A 385 26.51 6.07 -1.71
N PRO A 386 26.07 5.22 -2.66
CA PRO A 386 24.73 5.32 -3.21
C PRO A 386 23.68 4.82 -2.20
N PHE A 387 22.70 5.67 -1.95
CA PHE A 387 21.46 5.38 -1.23
C PHE A 387 20.30 5.26 -2.22
N LEU A 388 19.40 4.33 -1.91
CA LEU A 388 18.29 3.90 -2.75
C LEU A 388 16.98 4.15 -2.01
N TRP A 389 16.00 4.72 -2.71
CA TRP A 389 14.61 4.82 -2.28
C TRP A 389 13.70 4.29 -3.38
N ALA A 390 12.59 3.66 -3.00
CA ALA A 390 11.55 3.36 -3.97
C ALA A 390 10.84 4.66 -4.32
N ILE A 391 10.68 4.96 -5.61
CA ILE A 391 10.15 6.26 -6.05
C ILE A 391 8.77 6.54 -5.46
N GLU A 392 7.92 5.52 -5.35
CA GLU A 392 6.60 5.62 -4.72
C GLU A 392 6.65 6.03 -3.23
N CYS A 393 7.74 5.74 -2.50
CA CYS A 393 7.89 6.13 -1.10
C CYS A 393 8.32 7.60 -0.95
N VAL A 394 8.83 8.22 -2.02
CA VAL A 394 9.42 9.57 -1.99
C VAL A 394 8.84 10.51 -3.04
N CYS A 395 7.86 10.07 -3.84
CA CYS A 395 7.29 10.85 -4.95
C CYS A 395 6.51 12.09 -4.49
N HIS A 396 6.10 12.12 -3.23
CA HIS A 396 5.43 13.26 -2.59
C HIS A 396 6.40 14.27 -1.97
N MET A 397 7.69 13.93 -1.87
CA MET A 397 8.72 14.79 -1.31
C MET A 397 9.54 15.40 -2.44
N ASP A 398 9.80 16.70 -2.38
CA ASP A 398 10.81 17.27 -3.26
C ASP A 398 12.20 16.77 -2.86
N LYS A 399 13.13 16.79 -3.81
CA LYS A 399 14.48 16.24 -3.66
C LYS A 399 15.23 16.87 -2.47
N ASP A 400 15.04 18.16 -2.23
CA ASP A 400 15.80 18.88 -1.21
C ASP A 400 15.23 18.57 0.18
N THR A 401 13.91 18.43 0.31
CA THR A 401 13.26 17.95 1.54
C THR A 401 13.65 16.52 1.88
N LEU A 402 13.65 15.60 0.91
CA LEU A 402 14.10 14.22 1.12
C LEU A 402 15.56 14.16 1.61
N VAL A 403 16.45 14.90 0.96
CA VAL A 403 17.87 14.96 1.35
C VAL A 403 18.00 15.61 2.72
N LYS A 404 17.27 16.68 3.02
CA LYS A 404 17.30 17.35 4.33
C LYS A 404 16.84 16.42 5.46
N GLU A 405 15.70 15.77 5.33
CA GLU A 405 15.20 14.83 6.34
C GLU A 405 16.17 13.65 6.54
N PHE A 406 16.71 13.12 5.44
CA PHE A 406 17.72 12.07 5.50
C PHE A 406 18.99 12.54 6.22
N LEU A 407 19.48 13.74 5.93
CA LEU A 407 20.66 14.33 6.58
C LEU A 407 20.41 14.61 8.06
N GLU A 408 19.22 15.08 8.43
CA GLU A 408 18.87 15.35 9.83
C GLU A 408 18.82 14.04 10.65
N ARG A 409 18.14 13.01 10.14
CA ARG A 409 18.11 11.68 10.78
C ARG A 409 19.50 11.02 10.81
N LYS A 410 20.31 11.20 9.77
CA LYS A 410 21.69 10.69 9.76
C LYS A 410 22.62 11.48 10.67
N LYS A 411 22.42 12.79 10.83
CA LYS A 411 23.16 13.61 11.79
C LYS A 411 22.88 13.16 13.22
N GLU A 412 21.62 12.82 13.54
CA GLU A 412 21.26 12.20 14.82
C GLU A 412 21.92 10.82 15.00
N SER A 413 21.98 10.01 13.94
CA SER A 413 22.64 8.69 13.94
C SER A 413 24.19 8.73 13.92
N MET A 414 24.81 9.78 13.39
CA MET A 414 26.27 9.96 13.33
C MET A 414 26.83 10.64 14.58
N MET A 415 26.13 11.64 15.12
CA MET A 415 26.43 12.21 16.44
C MET A 415 26.38 11.16 17.57
N THR A 416 25.65 10.06 17.34
CA THR A 416 25.55 8.93 18.27
C THR A 416 26.59 7.82 18.05
N SER A 417 27.33 7.76 16.93
CA SER A 417 28.23 6.62 16.62
C SER A 417 29.71 6.96 16.38
N GLU A 418 30.05 8.09 15.75
CA GLU A 418 31.45 8.41 15.41
C GLU A 418 32.21 9.19 16.51
N PHE A 419 31.52 10.01 17.31
CA PHE A 419 32.15 10.81 18.37
C PHE A 419 32.59 10.00 19.59
N LEU A 420 32.22 8.71 19.67
CA LEU A 420 32.47 7.86 20.83
C LEU A 420 33.59 6.82 20.62
N GLN A 421 34.18 6.73 19.41
CA GLN A 421 35.20 5.72 19.09
C GLN A 421 36.65 6.20 19.16
N LYS A 422 36.92 7.51 19.32
CA LYS A 422 38.29 8.03 19.45
C LYS A 422 38.49 8.68 20.81
N GLU A 423 39.25 8.01 21.70
CA GLU A 423 39.72 8.57 22.97
C GLU A 423 40.67 9.75 22.78
N ASP A 424 41.23 9.92 21.57
CA ASP A 424 42.29 10.89 21.27
C ASP A 424 41.83 12.35 21.14
N ASP A 425 40.52 12.62 21.05
CA ASP A 425 39.97 13.98 20.91
C ASP A 425 39.66 14.68 22.26
N TRP A 426 40.02 14.05 23.39
CA TRP A 426 39.85 14.63 24.74
C TRP A 426 40.42 16.06 24.93
N PRO A 427 41.54 16.47 24.31
CA PRO A 427 42.06 17.82 24.50
C PRO A 427 41.09 18.94 24.06
N GLN A 428 40.21 18.66 23.08
CA GLN A 428 39.24 19.65 22.58
C GLN A 428 38.04 19.84 23.54
N LEU A 429 37.75 18.83 24.35
CA LEU A 429 36.67 18.82 25.32
C LEU A 429 36.95 19.66 26.58
N LEU A 430 38.22 19.96 26.87
CA LEU A 430 38.59 20.84 27.98
C LEU A 430 38.01 22.26 27.83
N ASN A 431 37.79 22.71 26.59
CA ASN A 431 37.26 24.02 26.25
C ASN A 431 35.72 24.12 26.29
N MET A 432 35.00 23.00 26.50
CA MET A 432 33.54 23.05 26.62
C MET A 432 33.09 23.61 27.98
N GLY A 433 32.08 24.47 27.95
CA GLY A 433 31.45 25.02 29.16
C GLY A 433 30.82 23.91 30.04
N PRO A 434 30.68 24.12 31.36
CA PRO A 434 30.22 23.09 32.30
C PRO A 434 28.88 22.45 31.93
N LYS A 435 27.93 23.24 31.42
CA LYS A 435 26.62 22.75 30.97
C LYS A 435 26.73 21.79 29.79
N ALA A 436 27.58 22.09 28.81
CA ALA A 436 27.77 21.23 27.64
C ALA A 436 28.51 19.93 28.00
N LYS A 437 29.46 19.99 28.95
CA LYS A 437 30.09 18.79 29.55
C LYS A 437 29.07 17.91 30.27
N GLN A 438 28.17 18.51 31.04
CA GLN A 438 27.11 17.79 31.75
C GLN A 438 26.11 17.14 30.77
N SER A 439 25.61 17.88 29.78
CA SER A 439 24.69 17.33 28.76
C SER A 439 25.33 16.20 27.95
N MET A 440 26.61 16.31 27.62
CA MET A 440 27.33 15.24 26.93
C MET A 440 27.54 14.01 27.84
N PHE A 441 27.85 14.21 29.12
CA PHE A 441 27.94 13.12 30.09
C PHE A 441 26.60 12.39 30.25
N GLU A 442 25.49 13.13 30.37
CA GLU A 442 24.15 12.57 30.45
C GLU A 442 23.75 11.83 29.15
N ALA A 443 24.12 12.37 27.98
CA ALA A 443 23.91 11.69 26.70
C ALA A 443 24.72 10.39 26.60
N LYS A 444 26.00 10.39 27.00
CA LYS A 444 26.84 9.18 27.06
C LYS A 444 26.26 8.13 28.01
N LEU A 445 25.75 8.56 29.16
CA LEU A 445 25.12 7.66 30.13
C LEU A 445 23.82 7.05 29.57
N ARG A 446 23.02 7.84 28.84
CA ARG A 446 21.79 7.36 28.16
C ARG A 446 22.13 6.35 27.05
N ILE A 447 23.13 6.63 26.22
CA ILE A 447 23.57 5.73 25.15
C ILE A 447 24.07 4.41 25.73
N GLN A 448 24.96 4.47 26.72
CA GLN A 448 25.48 3.27 27.38
C GLN A 448 24.35 2.44 28.01
N LYS A 449 23.35 3.09 28.60
CA LYS A 449 22.16 2.41 29.15
C LYS A 449 21.32 1.74 28.06
N ASN A 450 21.15 2.38 26.91
CA ASN A 450 20.40 1.83 25.78
C ASN A 450 21.14 0.64 25.13
N GLU A 451 22.46 0.75 24.94
CA GLU A 451 23.30 -0.34 24.44
C GLU A 451 23.29 -1.54 25.39
N HIS A 452 23.38 -1.30 26.71
CA HIS A 452 23.25 -2.35 27.71
C HIS A 452 21.85 -3.00 27.67
N CYS A 453 20.78 -2.22 27.45
CA CYS A 453 19.42 -2.75 27.34
C CYS A 453 19.27 -3.66 26.10
N ALA A 454 19.70 -3.19 24.93
CA ALA A 454 19.65 -3.97 23.70
C ALA A 454 20.53 -5.24 23.78
N PHE A 455 21.71 -5.15 24.40
CA PHE A 455 22.58 -6.30 24.60
C PHE A 455 21.99 -7.32 25.59
N LYS A 456 21.31 -6.83 26.64
CA LYS A 456 20.59 -7.68 27.60
C LYS A 456 19.47 -8.48 26.92
N GLU A 457 18.66 -7.83 26.10
CA GLU A 457 17.58 -8.47 25.34
C GLU A 457 18.12 -9.51 24.36
N PHE A 458 19.22 -9.18 23.67
CA PHE A 458 19.91 -10.12 22.79
C PHE A 458 20.38 -11.38 23.53
N LEU A 459 21.05 -11.23 24.69
CA LEU A 459 21.48 -12.37 25.50
C LEU A 459 20.31 -13.24 25.95
N GLN A 460 19.19 -12.60 26.34
CA GLN A 460 17.99 -13.31 26.72
C GLN A 460 17.40 -14.09 25.54
N SER A 461 17.36 -13.51 24.33
CA SER A 461 16.88 -14.20 23.12
C SER A 461 17.70 -15.43 22.81
N GLN A 462 19.04 -15.31 22.79
CA GLN A 462 19.92 -16.43 22.47
C GLN A 462 19.74 -17.60 23.47
N ILE A 463 19.53 -17.30 24.75
CA ILE A 463 19.26 -18.32 25.78
C ILE A 463 17.84 -18.91 25.67
N MET A 464 16.88 -18.14 25.19
CA MET A 464 15.49 -18.60 25.04
C MET A 464 15.30 -19.48 23.80
N GLU A 465 16.00 -19.15 22.71
CA GLU A 465 16.08 -19.91 21.46
C GLU A 465 16.85 -21.22 21.66
N ASN A 466 17.96 -21.17 22.39
CA ASN A 466 18.79 -22.34 22.65
C ASN A 466 18.46 -22.95 24.02
N SER A 467 17.72 -24.06 24.03
CA SER A 467 17.32 -24.78 25.25
C SER A 467 18.51 -25.12 26.17
N ARG A 468 19.71 -25.28 25.60
CA ARG A 468 20.96 -25.54 26.30
C ARG A 468 22.14 -25.01 25.49
N MET A 469 22.98 -24.17 26.10
CA MET A 469 24.16 -23.58 25.44
C MET A 469 25.33 -23.49 26.43
N SER A 470 26.57 -23.59 25.95
CA SER A 470 27.76 -23.37 26.78
C SER A 470 28.15 -21.89 26.79
N TYR A 471 28.82 -21.41 27.84
CA TYR A 471 29.27 -20.02 27.93
C TYR A 471 30.25 -19.69 26.81
N THR A 472 31.13 -20.63 26.44
CA THR A 472 32.03 -20.44 25.29
C THR A 472 31.23 -20.22 23.99
N ALA A 473 30.18 -21.01 23.74
CA ALA A 473 29.33 -20.84 22.57
C ALA A 473 28.58 -19.51 22.61
N LEU A 474 27.98 -19.14 23.75
CA LEU A 474 27.30 -17.86 23.93
C LEU A 474 28.25 -16.68 23.72
N SER A 475 29.47 -16.77 24.25
CA SER A 475 30.50 -15.74 24.09
C SER A 475 30.97 -15.63 22.64
N GLN A 476 31.05 -16.74 21.92
CA GLN A 476 31.39 -16.75 20.50
C GLN A 476 30.28 -16.11 19.65
N GLU A 477 29.00 -16.41 19.93
CA GLU A 477 27.87 -15.75 19.26
C GLU A 477 27.85 -14.25 19.51
N CYS A 478 28.09 -13.82 20.75
CA CYS A 478 28.21 -12.40 21.08
C CYS A 478 29.39 -11.72 20.34
N SER A 479 30.50 -12.44 20.19
CA SER A 479 31.66 -11.97 19.42
C SER A 479 31.34 -11.85 17.93
N ASN A 480 30.64 -12.83 17.36
CA ASN A 480 30.31 -12.86 15.94
C ASN A 480 29.26 -11.79 15.57
N LEU A 481 28.20 -11.66 16.37
CA LEU A 481 27.05 -10.82 16.04
C LEU A 481 27.20 -9.36 16.51
N ARG A 482 27.92 -9.13 17.62
CA ARG A 482 28.04 -7.81 18.23
C ARG A 482 29.48 -7.32 18.39
N LYS A 483 30.48 -8.09 17.94
CA LYS A 483 31.91 -7.78 18.11
C LYS A 483 32.30 -7.53 19.58
N CYS A 484 31.55 -8.12 20.52
CA CYS A 484 31.72 -7.92 21.96
C CYS A 484 31.74 -9.28 22.66
N PRO A 485 32.93 -9.86 22.93
CA PRO A 485 33.03 -11.13 23.65
C PRO A 485 32.44 -10.99 25.05
N LEU A 486 31.70 -12.02 25.48
CA LEU A 486 31.15 -12.03 26.82
C LEU A 486 32.29 -12.09 27.83
N SER A 487 32.37 -11.09 28.70
CA SER A 487 33.33 -11.03 29.78
C SER A 487 32.62 -10.73 31.10
N LEU A 488 33.29 -11.01 32.22
CA LEU A 488 32.77 -10.68 33.55
C LEU A 488 32.38 -9.20 33.66
N LYS A 489 33.22 -8.30 33.12
CA LYS A 489 32.99 -6.85 33.12
C LYS A 489 31.73 -6.49 32.33
N VAL A 490 31.54 -7.10 31.16
CA VAL A 490 30.36 -6.87 30.30
C VAL A 490 29.09 -7.38 31.01
N LEU A 491 29.10 -8.59 31.56
CA LEU A 491 27.95 -9.13 32.30
C LEU A 491 27.56 -8.26 33.50
N ASN A 492 28.55 -7.84 34.29
CA ASN A 492 28.34 -6.95 35.43
C ASN A 492 27.73 -5.60 35.01
N ALA A 493 28.27 -5.00 33.94
CA ALA A 493 27.80 -3.71 33.43
C ALA A 493 26.38 -3.79 32.85
N VAL A 494 26.08 -4.82 32.06
CA VAL A 494 24.81 -5.00 31.35
C VAL A 494 23.66 -5.30 32.32
N TYR A 495 23.90 -6.14 33.32
CA TYR A 495 22.86 -6.55 34.29
C TYR A 495 22.85 -5.69 35.55
N GLY A 496 23.76 -4.73 35.70
CA GLY A 496 23.88 -3.93 36.93
C GLY A 496 24.20 -4.79 38.16
N ILE A 497 25.03 -5.81 37.98
CA ILE A 497 25.44 -6.75 39.03
C ILE A 497 26.93 -6.58 39.31
N ASN A 498 27.36 -6.96 40.51
CA ASN A 498 28.75 -6.88 40.93
C ASN A 498 29.20 -8.24 41.45
N GLU A 499 29.44 -9.16 40.52
CA GLU A 499 29.87 -10.51 40.84
C GLU A 499 31.37 -10.68 40.54
N PRO A 500 32.13 -11.36 41.41
CA PRO A 500 33.58 -11.52 41.25
C PRO A 500 33.96 -12.66 40.29
N THR A 501 33.00 -13.49 39.88
CA THR A 501 33.24 -14.63 38.98
C THR A 501 32.20 -14.66 37.86
N ILE A 502 32.58 -15.24 36.71
CA ILE A 502 31.66 -15.44 35.57
C ILE A 502 30.45 -16.29 35.98
N GLU A 503 30.66 -17.34 36.79
CA GLU A 503 29.57 -18.18 37.32
C GLU A 503 28.57 -17.36 38.13
N GLY A 504 29.05 -16.52 39.07
CA GLY A 504 28.20 -15.65 39.88
C GLY A 504 27.44 -14.65 39.01
N ALA A 505 28.14 -14.03 38.07
CA ALA A 505 27.54 -13.07 37.14
C ALA A 505 26.42 -13.71 36.31
N LEU A 506 26.67 -14.87 35.70
CA LEU A 506 25.66 -15.60 34.91
C LEU A 506 24.48 -16.04 35.77
N ARG A 507 24.71 -16.60 36.97
CA ARG A 507 23.63 -17.06 37.86
C ARG A 507 22.72 -15.92 38.29
N LYS A 508 23.28 -14.74 38.53
CA LYS A 508 22.51 -13.56 38.94
C LYS A 508 21.82 -12.88 37.76
N ALA A 509 22.51 -12.76 36.62
CA ALA A 509 21.97 -12.22 35.38
C ALA A 509 20.76 -13.03 34.87
N LEU A 510 20.83 -14.36 34.99
CA LEU A 510 19.84 -15.30 34.43
C LEU A 510 18.89 -15.90 35.45
N LYS A 511 18.84 -15.34 36.67
CA LYS A 511 18.01 -15.86 37.76
C LYS A 511 16.54 -15.94 37.33
N GLY A 512 15.99 -17.15 37.36
CA GLY A 512 14.60 -17.44 36.96
C GLY A 512 14.39 -17.68 35.46
N MET A 513 15.38 -17.41 34.61
CA MET A 513 15.33 -17.68 33.18
C MET A 513 16.07 -18.98 32.83
N ALA A 514 17.28 -19.16 33.37
CA ALA A 514 18.11 -20.33 33.12
C ALA A 514 18.83 -20.82 34.37
N THR A 515 19.19 -22.09 34.38
CA THR A 515 20.10 -22.68 35.36
C THR A 515 21.51 -22.70 34.77
N VAL A 516 22.51 -22.34 35.58
CA VAL A 516 23.91 -22.28 35.17
C VAL A 516 24.70 -23.31 35.97
N THR A 517 25.16 -24.36 35.30
CA THR A 517 25.94 -25.45 35.88
C THR A 517 27.34 -25.48 35.29
N LYS A 518 28.36 -25.77 36.10
CA LYS A 518 29.71 -25.97 35.58
C LYS A 518 29.81 -27.39 35.03
N SER A 519 30.31 -27.54 33.81
CA SER A 519 30.51 -28.83 33.14
C SER A 519 31.78 -29.49 33.66
N ASP A 520 31.66 -30.71 34.17
CA ASP A 520 32.78 -31.49 34.68
C ASP A 520 33.81 -31.84 33.60
N LYS A 521 33.40 -31.89 32.32
CA LYS A 521 34.25 -32.35 31.21
C LYS A 521 35.25 -31.32 30.71
N ASN A 522 34.87 -30.05 30.69
CA ASN A 522 35.65 -28.98 30.07
C ASN A 522 35.76 -27.72 30.94
N GLY A 523 35.18 -27.72 32.14
CA GLY A 523 35.18 -26.57 33.04
C GLY A 523 34.32 -25.39 32.58
N ASP A 524 33.64 -25.51 31.43
CA ASP A 524 32.76 -24.49 30.85
C ASP A 524 31.45 -24.39 31.63
N TYR A 525 30.74 -23.26 31.53
CA TYR A 525 29.44 -23.08 32.15
C TYR A 525 28.34 -23.44 31.15
N VAL A 526 27.48 -24.39 31.51
CA VAL A 526 26.32 -24.78 30.71
C VAL A 526 25.10 -24.02 31.23
N ILE A 527 24.50 -23.23 30.35
CA ILE A 527 23.29 -22.46 30.56
C ILE A 527 22.13 -23.30 30.00
N THR A 528 21.21 -23.71 30.87
CA THR A 528 20.06 -24.53 30.48
C THR A 528 18.78 -23.77 30.82
N LYS A 529 17.92 -23.55 29.83
CA LYS A 529 16.63 -22.87 30.02
C LYS A 529 15.84 -23.54 31.14
N THR A 530 15.30 -22.74 32.05
CA THR A 530 14.45 -23.28 33.12
C THR A 530 13.12 -23.62 32.47
N THR A 531 12.94 -24.88 32.05
CA THR A 531 11.60 -25.36 31.70
C THR A 531 10.77 -25.22 32.96
N GLY A 532 9.69 -24.44 32.89
CA GLY A 532 8.82 -24.20 34.03
C GLY A 532 8.39 -25.54 34.60
N GLN A 533 9.04 -25.97 35.68
CA GLN A 533 8.57 -27.09 36.46
C GLN A 533 7.26 -26.61 37.06
N SER A 534 6.17 -27.02 36.40
CA SER A 534 4.83 -27.09 36.98
C SER A 534 4.97 -27.67 38.39
N ARG A 535 4.96 -26.79 39.37
CA ARG A 535 4.69 -27.17 40.75
C ARG A 535 3.24 -27.62 40.76
N LYS A 536 3.05 -28.95 40.84
CA LYS A 536 1.80 -29.72 41.00
C LYS A 536 1.21 -30.30 39.71
N SER A 537 1.77 -31.41 39.24
CA SER A 537 0.93 -32.53 38.77
C SER A 537 1.76 -33.82 38.76
N ARG A 538 1.83 -34.49 39.91
CA ARG A 538 2.41 -35.85 40.02
C ARG A 538 1.51 -36.81 40.79
N ARG A 539 0.22 -36.51 40.86
CA ARG A 539 -0.83 -37.43 41.28
C ARG A 539 -1.95 -37.34 40.25
N ASN A 540 -2.27 -38.49 39.64
CA ASN A 540 -3.34 -38.74 38.68
C ASN A 540 -2.92 -38.58 37.20
N ALA A 541 -2.25 -39.60 36.68
CA ALA A 541 -2.31 -39.93 35.27
C ALA A 541 -2.22 -41.46 35.13
N ALA A 542 -3.32 -42.13 35.44
CA ALA A 542 -3.61 -43.47 34.98
C ALA A 542 -5.01 -43.43 34.35
N LYS A 543 -5.06 -43.78 33.07
CA LYS A 543 -6.23 -43.88 32.17
C LYS A 543 -6.80 -42.57 31.63
N GLU A 544 -6.28 -42.14 30.48
CA GLU A 544 -7.11 -41.56 29.42
C GLU A 544 -6.66 -42.12 28.04
N THR A 545 -7.64 -42.28 27.17
CA THR A 545 -7.66 -43.01 25.88
C THR A 545 -6.96 -42.25 24.72
N PRO A 546 -6.60 -42.90 23.61
CA PRO A 546 -5.57 -42.40 22.68
C PRO A 546 -6.03 -41.41 21.59
N GLU A 547 -7.27 -40.91 21.57
CA GLU A 547 -7.77 -40.16 20.38
C GLU A 547 -7.69 -38.62 20.49
N ASP A 548 -7.69 -38.03 21.68
CA ASP A 548 -7.65 -36.55 21.84
C ASP A 548 -6.23 -35.94 21.74
N GLY A 549 -5.17 -36.76 21.82
CA GLY A 549 -3.79 -36.27 21.86
C GLY A 549 -3.26 -35.69 20.54
N LYS A 550 -3.84 -36.07 19.39
CA LYS A 550 -3.35 -35.63 18.07
C LYS A 550 -3.71 -34.18 17.75
N HIS A 551 -4.92 -33.75 18.09
CA HIS A 551 -5.38 -32.38 17.84
C HIS A 551 -4.64 -31.36 18.71
N HIS A 552 -4.46 -31.68 19.99
CA HIS A 552 -3.75 -30.81 20.93
C HIS A 552 -2.28 -30.61 20.51
N THR A 553 -1.62 -31.66 20.02
CA THR A 553 -0.22 -31.60 19.56
C THR A 553 -0.07 -30.76 18.28
N LEU A 554 -0.99 -30.89 17.32
CA LEU A 554 -1.02 -30.10 16.09
C LEU A 554 -1.29 -28.62 16.34
N LEU A 555 -2.19 -28.31 17.27
CA LEU A 555 -2.53 -26.94 17.61
C LEU A 555 -1.36 -26.24 18.32
N LEU A 556 -0.71 -26.93 19.26
CA LEU A 556 0.49 -26.42 19.91
C LEU A 556 1.66 -26.25 18.94
N SER A 557 1.83 -27.12 17.92
CA SER A 557 2.87 -26.90 16.90
C SER A 557 2.56 -25.67 16.05
N LEU A 558 1.31 -25.48 15.62
CA LEU A 558 0.89 -24.31 14.84
C LEU A 558 1.01 -22.99 15.62
N ILE A 559 0.76 -23.02 16.93
CA ILE A 559 0.90 -21.85 17.81
C ILE A 559 2.37 -21.59 18.13
N ASN A 560 3.17 -22.63 18.41
CA ASN A 560 4.59 -22.48 18.75
C ASN A 560 5.45 -22.06 17.55
N GLU A 561 5.09 -22.46 16.32
CA GLU A 561 5.75 -21.96 15.11
C GLU A 561 5.50 -20.46 14.86
N ALA A 562 4.47 -19.89 15.50
CA ALA A 562 4.08 -18.48 15.32
C ALA A 562 4.43 -17.56 16.51
N SER A 563 4.66 -18.10 17.71
CA SER A 563 4.76 -17.30 18.95
C SER A 563 6.18 -16.81 19.27
N VAL A 564 6.39 -15.48 19.23
CA VAL A 564 7.68 -14.84 19.63
C VAL A 564 7.52 -13.79 20.74
N PHE A 565 6.30 -13.45 21.20
CA PHE A 565 6.11 -12.26 22.04
C PHE A 565 5.33 -12.45 23.37
N SER A 566 5.88 -11.81 24.41
CA SER A 566 5.38 -11.50 25.77
C SER A 566 5.20 -12.65 26.80
N PRO A 567 5.71 -12.51 28.04
CA PRO A 567 5.59 -13.51 29.13
C PRO A 567 4.20 -13.56 29.80
N LYS A 568 3.22 -12.77 29.36
CA LYS A 568 1.83 -12.78 29.88
C LYS A 568 0.80 -13.27 28.85
N SER A 569 1.25 -13.72 27.69
CA SER A 569 0.37 -14.19 26.61
C SER A 569 -0.39 -15.46 27.03
N PRO A 570 -1.67 -15.61 26.63
CA PRO A 570 -2.40 -16.85 26.87
C PRO A 570 -1.63 -18.02 26.24
N SER A 571 -1.32 -19.03 27.07
CA SER A 571 -0.34 -20.07 26.76
C SER A 571 -0.96 -21.41 26.37
N THR A 572 -2.24 -21.62 26.69
CA THR A 572 -2.99 -22.82 26.30
C THR A 572 -4.04 -22.48 25.24
N PRO A 573 -4.42 -23.44 24.37
CA PRO A 573 -5.51 -23.27 23.42
C PRO A 573 -6.80 -22.73 24.05
N GLU A 574 -7.15 -23.17 25.26
CA GLU A 574 -8.32 -22.72 26.00
C GLU A 574 -8.18 -21.25 26.43
N GLN A 575 -7.01 -20.84 26.93
CA GLN A 575 -6.75 -19.44 27.29
C GLN A 575 -6.81 -18.53 26.07
N ILE A 576 -6.29 -18.99 24.92
CA ILE A 576 -6.35 -18.26 23.65
C ILE A 576 -7.80 -18.12 23.20
N LYS A 577 -8.57 -19.21 23.24
CA LYS A 577 -9.99 -19.23 22.89
C LYS A 577 -10.78 -18.26 23.78
N GLU A 578 -10.56 -18.29 25.09
CA GLU A 578 -11.20 -17.37 26.04
C GLU A 578 -10.80 -15.92 25.80
N ALA A 579 -9.52 -15.64 25.49
CA ALA A 579 -9.05 -14.30 25.16
C ALA A 579 -9.72 -13.76 23.89
N LEU A 580 -9.84 -14.56 22.83
CA LEU A 580 -10.54 -14.18 21.60
C LEU A 580 -12.02 -13.91 21.84
N ILE A 581 -12.71 -14.80 22.56
CA ILE A 581 -14.12 -14.61 22.90
C ILE A 581 -14.31 -13.34 23.73
N SER A 582 -13.43 -13.11 24.70
CA SER A 582 -13.48 -11.94 25.57
C SER A 582 -13.27 -10.64 24.80
N GLU A 583 -12.32 -10.60 23.86
CA GLU A 583 -12.07 -9.42 23.04
C GLU A 583 -13.27 -9.11 22.12
N ILE A 584 -13.83 -10.13 21.46
CA ILE A 584 -15.02 -9.96 20.60
C ILE A 584 -16.20 -9.43 21.43
N LYS A 585 -16.43 -10.01 22.62
CA LYS A 585 -17.47 -9.53 23.54
C LYS A 585 -17.21 -8.11 24.05
N HIS A 586 -15.95 -7.79 24.36
CA HIS A 586 -15.58 -6.48 24.89
C HIS A 586 -15.79 -5.37 23.87
N LYS A 587 -15.39 -5.58 22.62
CA LYS A 587 -15.50 -4.58 21.56
C LYS A 587 -16.90 -4.46 20.98
N SER A 588 -17.77 -5.45 21.19
CA SER A 588 -19.16 -5.55 20.68
C SER A 588 -19.29 -5.58 19.15
N ARG A 589 -18.42 -4.87 18.43
CA ARG A 589 -18.25 -4.88 16.98
C ARG A 589 -16.76 -4.83 16.65
N LEU A 590 -16.27 -5.77 15.84
CA LEU A 590 -14.85 -5.95 15.57
C LEU A 590 -14.62 -6.33 14.10
N SER A 591 -13.69 -5.65 13.43
CA SER A 591 -13.25 -6.03 12.09
C SER A 591 -12.25 -7.17 12.14
N HIS A 592 -12.13 -7.92 11.04
CA HIS A 592 -11.09 -8.93 10.87
C HIS A 592 -9.69 -8.37 11.11
N THR A 593 -9.40 -7.16 10.61
CA THR A 593 -8.10 -6.52 10.79
C THR A 593 -7.80 -6.25 12.27
N MET A 594 -8.80 -5.78 13.03
CA MET A 594 -8.64 -5.59 14.47
C MET A 594 -8.47 -6.91 15.22
N LEU A 595 -9.25 -7.94 14.88
CA LEU A 595 -9.11 -9.28 15.47
C LEU A 595 -7.75 -9.90 15.13
N PHE A 596 -7.29 -9.73 13.90
CA PHE A 596 -5.99 -10.17 13.42
C PHE A 596 -4.86 -9.49 14.20
N GLN A 597 -4.93 -8.17 14.39
CA GLN A 597 -3.94 -7.43 15.15
C GLN A 597 -3.93 -7.85 16.63
N PHE A 598 -5.10 -8.10 17.21
CA PHE A 598 -5.21 -8.66 18.56
C PHE A 598 -4.55 -10.04 18.67
N CYS A 599 -4.77 -10.94 17.70
CA CYS A 599 -4.14 -12.27 17.71
C CYS A 599 -2.60 -12.17 17.66
N ILE A 600 -2.07 -11.25 16.87
CA ILE A 600 -0.62 -11.03 16.78
C ILE A 600 -0.08 -10.44 18.08
N ASN A 601 -0.68 -9.35 18.55
CA ASN A 601 -0.15 -8.59 19.69
C ASN A 601 -0.33 -9.30 21.03
N THR A 602 -1.48 -9.96 21.22
CA THR A 602 -1.86 -10.55 22.51
C THR A 602 -1.56 -12.04 22.55
N CYS A 603 -1.88 -12.77 21.48
CA CYS A 603 -1.77 -14.23 21.45
C CYS A 603 -0.50 -14.72 20.73
N GLY A 604 0.23 -13.84 20.05
CA GLY A 604 1.47 -14.18 19.36
C GLY A 604 1.26 -15.08 18.14
N PHE A 605 0.11 -15.05 17.45
CA PHE A 605 -0.05 -15.80 16.21
C PHE A 605 -0.86 -15.04 15.15
N ARG A 606 -0.62 -15.42 13.89
CA ARG A 606 -1.37 -14.90 12.75
C ARG A 606 -2.73 -15.59 12.66
N LEU A 607 -3.82 -14.83 12.75
CA LEU A 607 -5.17 -15.39 12.61
C LEU A 607 -5.33 -16.09 11.25
N SER A 608 -5.70 -17.37 11.28
CA SER A 608 -5.90 -18.19 10.08
C SER A 608 -7.10 -19.12 10.23
N ARG A 609 -7.64 -19.58 9.10
CA ARG A 609 -8.75 -20.55 9.06
C ARG A 609 -8.41 -21.82 9.86
N GLN A 610 -7.20 -22.33 9.70
CA GLN A 610 -6.76 -23.57 10.36
C GLN A 610 -6.72 -23.40 11.88
N ILE A 611 -6.17 -22.29 12.36
CA ILE A 611 -6.10 -22.01 13.80
C ILE A 611 -7.50 -21.84 14.40
N ILE A 612 -8.42 -21.15 13.72
CA ILE A 612 -9.82 -21.03 14.21
C ILE A 612 -10.52 -22.38 14.22
N ASN A 613 -10.37 -23.19 13.16
CA ASN A 613 -10.96 -24.53 13.11
C ASN A 613 -10.48 -25.41 14.26
N GLU A 614 -9.17 -25.40 14.56
CA GLU A 614 -8.61 -26.19 15.65
C GLU A 614 -8.97 -25.62 17.04
N LEU A 615 -8.89 -24.29 17.25
CA LEU A 615 -9.23 -23.65 18.53
C LEU A 615 -10.69 -23.85 18.92
N PHE A 616 -11.60 -23.81 17.94
CA PHE A 616 -13.05 -23.86 18.20
C PHE A 616 -13.66 -25.22 17.88
N GLY A 617 -12.92 -26.16 17.29
CA GLY A 617 -13.43 -27.47 16.86
C GLY A 617 -14.42 -27.37 15.69
N VAL A 618 -14.27 -26.36 14.82
CA VAL A 618 -15.18 -26.04 13.71
C VAL A 618 -14.58 -26.45 12.37
N LYS A 619 -15.41 -26.57 11.32
CA LYS A 619 -14.98 -27.09 10.00
C LYS A 619 -15.26 -26.08 8.87
N GLY A 620 -14.98 -24.81 9.13
CA GLY A 620 -15.14 -23.74 8.15
C GLY A 620 -14.18 -23.88 6.96
N LYS A 621 -14.71 -23.77 5.74
CA LYS A 621 -13.91 -23.82 4.49
C LYS A 621 -13.18 -22.52 4.18
N THR A 622 -13.69 -21.38 4.64
CA THR A 622 -13.06 -20.06 4.55
C THR A 622 -12.84 -19.52 5.96
N LEU A 623 -12.00 -18.49 6.11
CA LEU A 623 -11.85 -17.84 7.42
C LEU A 623 -13.17 -17.24 7.92
N SER A 624 -13.96 -16.63 7.03
CA SER A 624 -15.30 -16.12 7.38
C SER A 624 -16.24 -17.22 7.84
N ALA A 625 -16.26 -18.38 7.17
CA ALA A 625 -17.08 -19.52 7.58
C ALA A 625 -16.61 -20.10 8.93
N ALA A 626 -15.30 -20.22 9.13
CA ALA A 626 -14.72 -20.70 10.38
C ALA A 626 -15.06 -19.77 11.55
N LEU A 627 -14.92 -18.46 11.37
CA LEU A 627 -15.30 -17.46 12.37
C LEU A 627 -16.81 -17.48 12.63
N LYS A 628 -17.64 -17.54 11.58
CA LYS A 628 -19.10 -17.60 11.70
C LYS A 628 -19.54 -18.80 12.52
N GLU A 629 -18.96 -19.97 12.29
CA GLU A 629 -19.26 -21.17 13.07
C GLU A 629 -18.73 -21.03 14.51
N ALA A 630 -17.49 -20.57 14.69
CA ALA A 630 -16.82 -20.41 15.98
C ALA A 630 -17.55 -19.48 16.95
N VAL A 631 -18.14 -18.39 16.45
CA VAL A 631 -18.79 -17.35 17.29
C VAL A 631 -20.31 -17.35 17.20
N SER A 632 -20.92 -18.25 16.41
CA SER A 632 -22.37 -18.32 16.15
C SER A 632 -23.26 -18.30 17.39
N SER A 633 -22.76 -18.76 18.54
CA SER A 633 -23.49 -18.77 19.80
C SER A 633 -23.69 -17.38 20.43
N PHE A 634 -22.86 -16.39 20.09
CA PHE A 634 -22.91 -15.06 20.72
C PHE A 634 -22.61 -13.88 19.79
N ALA A 635 -22.23 -14.11 18.54
CA ALA A 635 -21.98 -13.06 17.56
C ALA A 635 -22.38 -13.49 16.15
N THR A 636 -22.73 -12.51 15.33
CA THR A 636 -22.98 -12.66 13.91
C THR A 636 -21.76 -12.17 13.13
N VAL A 637 -21.42 -12.91 12.07
CA VAL A 637 -20.28 -12.60 11.20
C VAL A 637 -20.81 -12.24 9.82
N PHE A 638 -20.46 -11.05 9.35
CA PHE A 638 -20.84 -10.52 8.04
C PHE A 638 -19.59 -10.27 7.20
N VAL A 639 -19.75 -10.30 5.88
CA VAL A 639 -18.74 -9.84 4.93
C VAL A 639 -19.30 -8.54 4.35
N ILE A 640 -18.62 -7.41 4.58
CA ILE A 640 -19.15 -6.07 4.27
C ILE A 640 -18.91 -5.66 2.82
N ASP A 641 -17.86 -6.16 2.19
CA ASP A 641 -17.49 -5.78 0.83
C ASP A 641 -17.03 -6.99 0.00
N ASP A 642 -16.95 -6.75 -1.31
CA ASP A 642 -16.45 -7.73 -2.29
C ASP A 642 -14.95 -8.05 -2.08
N ALA A 643 -14.23 -7.22 -1.34
CA ALA A 643 -12.85 -7.47 -0.93
C ALA A 643 -12.74 -8.53 0.19
N GLY A 644 -13.88 -8.96 0.75
CA GLY A 644 -13.93 -9.99 1.77
C GLY A 644 -13.68 -9.47 3.18
N THR A 645 -13.90 -8.19 3.45
CA THR A 645 -13.78 -7.59 4.78
C THR A 645 -14.79 -8.22 5.73
N ILE A 646 -14.31 -9.02 6.68
CA ILE A 646 -15.14 -9.71 7.67
C ILE A 646 -15.37 -8.79 8.87
N MET A 647 -16.61 -8.68 9.32
CA MET A 647 -17.01 -7.96 10.52
C MET A 647 -17.78 -8.88 11.45
N ILE A 648 -17.50 -8.77 12.75
CA ILE A 648 -18.05 -9.61 13.81
C ILE A 648 -18.82 -8.70 14.77
N GLU A 649 -20.09 -8.99 15.03
CA GLU A 649 -20.97 -8.19 15.89
C GLU A 649 -21.66 -9.09 16.92
N VAL A 650 -21.61 -8.71 18.18
CA VAL A 650 -22.15 -9.50 19.29
C VAL A 650 -23.69 -9.47 19.27
N ASN A 651 -24.31 -10.65 19.32
CA ASN A 651 -25.77 -10.80 19.29
C ASN A 651 -26.40 -10.16 20.53
N GLY A 652 -27.51 -9.44 20.34
CA GLY A 652 -28.22 -8.79 21.44
C GLY A 652 -27.53 -7.53 21.97
N TYR A 653 -26.45 -7.10 21.33
CA TYR A 653 -26.00 -5.72 21.48
C TYR A 653 -26.96 -4.83 20.70
N GLU A 654 -28.08 -4.46 21.34
CA GLU A 654 -28.85 -3.31 20.91
C GLU A 654 -27.90 -2.13 21.01
N ASN A 655 -27.61 -1.46 19.89
CA ASN A 655 -26.90 -0.19 19.93
C ASN A 655 -27.52 0.65 21.05
N PRO A 656 -26.74 1.19 22.00
CA PRO A 656 -27.29 2.05 23.05
C PRO A 656 -28.21 3.05 22.38
N PRO A 657 -29.47 3.22 22.86
CA PRO A 657 -30.58 3.75 22.10
C PRO A 657 -30.09 4.90 21.24
N CYS A 658 -29.93 4.62 19.95
CA CYS A 658 -29.54 5.61 19.00
C CYS A 658 -30.64 6.67 19.06
N ILE A 659 -30.23 7.90 19.37
CA ILE A 659 -31.00 9.09 19.03
C ILE A 659 -31.50 8.85 17.60
N SER A 660 -32.82 8.86 17.43
CA SER A 660 -33.60 8.43 16.26
C SER A 660 -32.85 8.38 14.92
N GLU A 661 -33.13 7.35 14.10
CA GLU A 661 -32.65 7.17 12.71
C GLU A 661 -32.90 8.38 11.78
N ALA A 662 -33.66 9.40 12.20
CA ALA A 662 -33.75 10.69 11.52
C ALA A 662 -32.46 11.54 11.57
N THR A 663 -31.43 11.13 12.32
CA THR A 663 -30.18 11.91 12.53
C THR A 663 -28.89 11.13 12.32
N GLN A 664 -28.88 10.00 11.62
CA GLN A 664 -27.62 9.37 11.20
C GLN A 664 -27.09 10.03 9.93
N THR A 665 -26.17 10.96 10.12
CA THR A 665 -25.22 11.44 9.10
C THR A 665 -24.27 10.30 8.70
N ASP A 666 -24.11 10.09 7.40
CA ASP A 666 -23.21 9.12 6.76
C ASP A 666 -21.78 9.24 7.36
N PRO A 667 -20.96 8.17 7.47
CA PRO A 667 -19.53 8.31 7.77
C PRO A 667 -18.79 9.29 6.86
N HIS A 668 -19.30 9.56 5.65
CA HIS A 668 -18.83 10.67 4.82
C HIS A 668 -19.28 12.06 5.32
N ASP A 669 -20.45 12.16 5.97
CA ASP A 669 -20.92 13.36 6.64
C ASP A 669 -20.16 13.64 7.95
N PHE A 670 -19.50 12.63 8.54
CA PHE A 670 -18.58 12.81 9.69
C PHE A 670 -17.45 13.78 9.35
N TRP A 671 -16.96 13.73 8.10
CA TRP A 671 -15.95 14.65 7.58
C TRP A 671 -16.55 15.88 6.92
N ASN A 672 -17.74 15.82 6.31
CA ASN A 672 -18.38 17.01 5.70
C ASN A 672 -19.04 17.97 6.70
N ASN A 673 -18.83 17.77 8.00
CA ASN A 673 -19.48 18.60 9.01
C ASN A 673 -18.77 19.96 9.11
N LEU A 674 -19.13 20.91 8.24
CA LEU A 674 -18.75 22.33 8.35
C LEU A 674 -18.97 22.88 9.77
N ASP A 675 -19.95 22.32 10.50
CA ASP A 675 -20.22 22.60 11.90
C ASP A 675 -19.03 22.34 12.83
N ALA A 676 -18.15 21.38 12.51
CA ALA A 676 -16.93 21.11 13.29
C ALA A 676 -15.92 22.26 13.19
N VAL A 677 -15.78 22.86 12.00
CA VAL A 677 -14.93 24.04 11.78
C VAL A 677 -15.48 25.21 12.56
N ASP A 678 -16.79 25.47 12.46
CA ASP A 678 -17.43 26.60 13.13
C ASP A 678 -17.37 26.45 14.65
N LYS A 679 -17.56 25.25 15.21
CA LYS A 679 -17.38 24.98 16.64
C LYS A 679 -15.97 25.23 17.14
N VAL A 680 -14.95 24.89 16.34
CA VAL A 680 -13.55 25.13 16.72
C VAL A 680 -13.22 26.62 16.63
N VAL A 681 -13.73 27.31 15.61
CA VAL A 681 -13.59 28.78 15.48
C VAL A 681 -14.28 29.47 16.65
N GLU A 682 -15.55 29.17 16.92
CA GLU A 682 -16.33 29.73 18.04
C GLU A 682 -15.63 29.48 19.38
N PHE A 683 -15.14 28.26 19.62
CA PHE A 683 -14.37 27.95 20.84
C PHE A 683 -13.11 28.81 20.97
N LEU A 684 -12.36 29.01 19.88
CA LEU A 684 -11.16 29.83 19.90
C LEU A 684 -11.49 31.32 20.09
N GLU A 685 -12.59 31.81 19.49
CA GLU A 685 -13.08 33.19 19.67
C GLU A 685 -13.51 33.43 21.12
N GLU A 686 -14.31 32.52 21.70
CA GLU A 686 -14.73 32.55 23.10
C GLU A 686 -13.53 32.46 24.07
N SER A 687 -12.48 31.76 23.68
CA SER A 687 -11.23 31.64 24.44
C SER A 687 -10.30 32.85 24.28
N GLY A 688 -10.72 33.91 23.58
CA GLY A 688 -9.89 35.10 23.34
C GLY A 688 -8.71 34.84 22.40
N GLY A 689 -8.86 33.89 21.46
CA GLY A 689 -7.84 33.53 20.47
C GLY A 689 -6.72 32.62 21.00
N ILE A 690 -6.87 32.03 22.19
CA ILE A 690 -5.87 31.10 22.74
C ILE A 690 -5.76 29.87 21.84
N SER A 691 -4.55 29.61 21.34
CA SER A 691 -4.23 28.45 20.51
C SER A 691 -4.49 27.13 21.25
N VAL A 692 -5.03 26.14 20.55
CA VAL A 692 -5.41 24.82 21.10
C VAL A 692 -4.50 23.73 20.56
N MET A 693 -3.98 22.87 21.43
CA MET A 693 -3.15 21.73 21.02
C MET A 693 -3.97 20.74 20.19
N ILE A 694 -3.43 20.20 19.10
CA ILE A 694 -4.21 19.39 18.13
C ILE A 694 -4.93 18.20 18.78
N THR A 695 -4.38 17.64 19.85
CA THR A 695 -4.95 16.51 20.58
C THR A 695 -6.25 16.84 21.31
N GLU A 696 -6.54 18.13 21.56
CA GLU A 696 -7.78 18.59 22.19
C GLU A 696 -8.89 18.88 21.16
N LEU A 697 -8.58 18.91 19.86
CA LEU A 697 -9.55 19.29 18.83
C LEU A 697 -10.71 18.32 18.71
N PHE A 698 -10.51 17.02 18.94
CA PHE A 698 -11.61 16.05 18.96
C PHE A 698 -12.64 16.37 20.05
N ARG A 699 -12.19 16.84 21.21
CA ARG A 699 -13.07 17.22 22.32
C ARG A 699 -13.88 18.46 21.96
N ILE A 700 -13.26 19.43 21.30
CA ILE A 700 -13.91 20.70 20.94
C ILE A 700 -14.87 20.51 19.77
N ALA A 701 -14.41 19.92 18.66
CA ALA A 701 -15.20 19.74 17.45
C ALA A 701 -16.43 18.84 17.67
N PHE A 702 -16.30 17.79 18.50
CA PHE A 702 -17.32 16.75 18.62
C PHE A 702 -17.96 16.64 20.01
N LYS A 703 -17.56 17.47 20.98
CA LYS A 703 -17.97 17.35 22.41
C LYS A 703 -17.74 15.94 22.97
N ALA A 704 -16.78 15.21 22.43
CA ALA A 704 -16.51 13.82 22.80
C ALA A 704 -15.81 13.76 24.17
N PRO A 705 -16.23 12.87 25.09
CA PRO A 705 -15.52 12.65 26.33
C PRO A 705 -14.21 11.91 26.05
N VAL A 706 -13.09 12.64 25.99
CA VAL A 706 -11.76 12.02 25.91
C VAL A 706 -11.39 11.50 27.29
N LYS A 707 -11.22 10.18 27.43
CA LYS A 707 -10.62 9.61 28.65
C LYS A 707 -9.16 10.04 28.69
N HIS A 708 -8.83 11.03 29.52
CA HIS A 708 -7.44 11.44 29.76
C HIS A 708 -6.66 10.30 30.43
N THR A 709 -6.09 9.41 29.63
CA THR A 709 -5.12 8.42 30.10
C THR A 709 -3.69 8.93 29.93
N GLY A 710 -3.39 10.17 30.35
CA GLY A 710 -2.05 10.72 30.61
C GLY A 710 -0.98 10.70 29.49
N SER A 711 -1.18 9.98 28.40
CA SER A 711 -0.25 9.81 27.29
C SER A 711 -1.07 9.51 26.03
N PHE A 712 -0.87 10.31 24.99
CA PHE A 712 -1.35 10.00 23.65
C PHE A 712 -0.44 8.95 23.02
N THR A 713 -1.03 7.93 22.41
CA THR A 713 -0.32 7.02 21.50
C THR A 713 0.01 7.74 20.19
N LEU A 714 1.00 7.24 19.44
CA LEU A 714 1.37 7.81 18.14
C LEU A 714 0.19 7.85 17.17
N ALA A 715 -0.63 6.79 17.13
CA ALA A 715 -1.81 6.70 16.27
C ALA A 715 -2.88 7.74 16.64
N GLU A 716 -3.08 8.03 17.93
CA GLU A 716 -4.02 9.07 18.36
C GLU A 716 -3.51 10.47 18.00
N TYR A 717 -2.19 10.68 18.07
CA TYR A 717 -1.57 11.94 17.63
C TYR A 717 -1.70 12.13 16.11
N GLU A 718 -1.44 11.09 15.31
CA GLU A 718 -1.63 11.12 13.85
C GLU A 718 -3.08 11.42 13.48
N ALA A 719 -4.06 10.79 14.16
CA ALA A 719 -5.47 11.08 13.95
C ALA A 719 -5.83 12.53 14.32
N ALA A 720 -5.29 13.06 15.43
CA ALA A 720 -5.47 14.45 15.83
C ALA A 720 -4.87 15.43 14.82
N TYR A 721 -3.71 15.11 14.26
CA TYR A 721 -3.07 15.90 13.22
C TYR A 721 -3.89 15.90 11.93
N SER A 722 -4.41 14.74 11.50
CA SER A 722 -5.28 14.65 10.33
C SER A 722 -6.56 15.48 10.50
N LEU A 723 -7.20 15.42 11.68
CA LEU A 723 -8.36 16.27 11.98
C LEU A 723 -7.97 17.76 11.94
N ALA A 724 -6.87 18.14 12.57
CA ALA A 724 -6.40 19.53 12.57
C ALA A 724 -6.14 20.06 11.16
N SER A 725 -5.51 19.25 10.30
CA SER A 725 -5.24 19.62 8.91
C SER A 725 -6.51 19.82 8.12
N PHE A 726 -7.49 18.93 8.32
CA PHE A 726 -8.81 19.05 7.71
C PHE A 726 -9.52 20.34 8.16
N LEU A 727 -9.56 20.60 9.47
CA LEU A 727 -10.20 21.81 10.02
C LEU A 727 -9.53 23.08 9.50
N VAL A 728 -8.20 23.13 9.44
CA VAL A 728 -7.45 24.28 8.89
C VAL A 728 -7.80 24.49 7.42
N GLN A 729 -7.83 23.42 6.62
CA GLN A 729 -8.15 23.49 5.20
C GLN A 729 -9.60 23.97 4.94
N GLU A 730 -10.57 23.41 5.65
CA GLU A 730 -12.00 23.75 5.48
C GLU A 730 -12.38 25.07 6.15
N SER A 731 -11.54 25.62 7.02
CA SER A 731 -11.76 26.93 7.66
C SER A 731 -11.78 28.11 6.69
N LYS A 732 -11.41 27.90 5.42
CA LYS A 732 -11.23 28.95 4.40
C LYS A 732 -10.28 30.05 4.87
N GLY A 733 -9.26 29.66 5.64
CA GLY A 733 -8.23 30.56 6.15
C GLY A 733 -8.50 31.18 7.51
N ARG A 734 -9.62 30.87 8.18
CA ARG A 734 -9.90 31.34 9.56
C ARG A 734 -9.01 30.68 10.61
N LEU A 735 -8.55 29.46 10.35
CA LEU A 735 -7.66 28.71 11.24
C LEU A 735 -6.26 28.58 10.60
N ARG A 736 -5.23 28.49 11.44
CA ARG A 736 -3.86 28.15 11.03
C ARG A 736 -3.17 27.26 12.05
N PHE A 737 -2.14 26.55 11.59
CA PHE A 737 -1.23 25.85 12.48
C PHE A 737 -0.25 26.80 13.15
N LYS A 738 0.10 26.50 14.40
CA LYS A 738 1.16 27.13 15.16
C LYS A 738 1.98 26.08 15.88
N LEU A 739 3.29 26.24 15.86
CA LEU A 739 4.23 25.40 16.60
C LEU A 739 4.63 26.14 17.89
N VAL A 740 4.47 25.48 19.03
CA VAL A 740 4.93 25.96 20.34
C VAL A 740 5.69 24.81 21.00
N ASP A 741 6.98 24.99 21.26
CA ASP A 741 7.86 23.97 21.86
C ASP A 741 7.75 22.59 21.15
N ASP A 742 7.82 22.60 19.82
CA ASP A 742 7.71 21.43 18.93
C ASP A 742 6.35 20.69 18.98
N LEU A 743 5.36 21.25 19.67
CA LEU A 743 3.98 20.75 19.68
C LEU A 743 3.13 21.55 18.71
N VAL A 744 2.21 20.86 18.04
CA VAL A 744 1.32 21.47 17.04
C VAL A 744 0.04 21.95 17.70
N PHE A 745 -0.29 23.20 17.44
CA PHE A 745 -1.51 23.88 17.87
C PHE A 745 -2.29 24.40 16.65
N VAL A 746 -3.59 24.60 16.83
CA VAL A 746 -4.46 25.33 15.91
C VAL A 746 -4.87 26.64 16.60
N GLU A 747 -4.78 27.75 15.88
CA GLU A 747 -5.22 29.06 16.35
C GLU A 747 -6.03 29.80 15.29
N LEU A 748 -6.74 30.86 15.70
CA LEU A 748 -7.36 31.80 14.78
C LEU A 748 -6.27 32.52 14.00
N ARG A 749 -6.48 32.67 12.70
CA ARG A 749 -5.66 33.56 11.87
C ARG A 749 -6.11 34.99 12.17
N GLU A 750 -5.19 35.83 12.63
CA GLU A 750 -5.43 37.26 12.70
C GLU A 750 -5.86 37.74 11.30
N GLU A 751 -7.03 38.37 11.20
CA GLU A 751 -7.44 39.02 9.96
C GLU A 751 -6.36 40.05 9.60
N ALA A 752 -5.75 39.87 8.42
CA ALA A 752 -4.66 40.70 7.92
C ALA A 752 -5.16 42.07 7.45
#